data_AF-A0A7W4LNZ2-F1
#
_entry.id   AF-A0A7W4LNZ2-F1
#
_cell.length_a   1.000
_cell.length_b   1.000
_cell.length_c   1.000
_cell.angle_alpha   90.00
_cell.angle_beta   90.00
_cell.angle_gamma   90.00
#
_symmetry.space_group_name_H-M   'P 1'
#
loop_
_entity.id
_entity.type
_entity.pdbx_description
1 polymer ?
#
loop_
_entity_poly.entity_id
_entity_poly.type
_entity_poly.pdbx_seq_one_letter_code
_entity_poly.pdbx_strand_id
1 'polypeptide(L)'
;MKADLSRSTDQPGKQYRGVRMQQGRVQLDADWNEQQDILNRRIETEARDSIGASGVPIDNPGFGLTGNGQNIEISAGHLYLDGLLCANPQPCKVAGKREGLVAELGQPHLQGRLSPIIAADASLLPLPPANATAELTAIRVYSAANNPVQPENGLYLGYLEAWLRHVTALEDELIREVALGGPDSASRDQLAWQVKLLRLGAVGASISCLSNPPAWEELSRPSSIRMAARAEPGATPKDPCLLTPEAGYQRLENQLYRVEVHHDGVPSGARQCKWSRDNGSIVTKVTGWLNDPAPNEIEVASIGRDPYLAISAGCWLELFNDDHEETGRAGHLVEVLKTEGNRVTLNLPTPSDMPGGLFQRNPRARRWDGVIALAALTGSPGDNAGWVKLEDGVEVRFFDPRLGGKDGKLRVGDYWTLPARTATAGIEWPQEAGKPAFVAPQGVLRAFTRLALLTCQSGVWARISDCRQLFPALTELTNLHYVGGDGQQAMPNPLNPQPIKLASPLEVAVYNGQFPVAGATVRFRAPDGLLANGTQQDDATTNGEGIARMDWFLSPAAAKLNQTCTAELLQAGASAPGKFNELHFSASLAVAAAVAYNPAGCPDMLAEGVNTVQLALDSLCKRNHVGGCCVTVGREGEFPTLDRALRELLKRGENDICLCLLPGDHRLTDDLVVDGKSEVNLLVHGSGPATRLQLEGQAFELARFRGLVLHDFDIFGDPLAPMALRLLGCQRVSVRHLGIGGVTEAGSSLLQIGACSLVELSHLQVVATQPKVPGASGAPSSLLGRSGYALMLADARGEVSLSDSSVSGRISLYGESIDLDELPRDFIKRLGSLALEEERGRLYLANNRLGEVRLGDELLQKLKDLASSTDNGEIPGCFASVIVNDNILGPLPNQWLGVRVALSQNSFNRSLDNAGFVIAEQGKYLGNFCRSECVLVTAGHQIEKFGNGTLTLV
;
A
#
# COMPACT_ATOMS: atom_id res chain seq x y z
N MET A 1 -25.50 23.86 46.44
CA MET A 1 -26.58 23.17 47.16
C MET A 1 -27.04 24.06 48.30
N LYS A 2 -28.35 24.17 48.50
CA LYS A 2 -29.06 25.03 49.47
C LYS A 2 -30.17 24.23 50.19
N ALA A 3 -30.06 22.89 50.19
CA ALA A 3 -31.05 21.99 50.75
C ALA A 3 -30.52 21.38 52.04
N ASP A 4 -31.41 21.28 53.04
CA ASP A 4 -31.17 20.55 54.26
C ASP A 4 -31.46 19.06 54.00
N LEU A 5 -30.45 18.22 54.22
CA LEU A 5 -30.43 16.80 53.80
C LEU A 5 -29.87 15.94 54.93
N SER A 6 -30.39 14.72 55.10
CA SER A 6 -29.93 13.81 56.16
C SER A 6 -28.54 13.21 55.86
N ARG A 7 -28.31 12.84 54.59
CA ARG A 7 -27.05 12.28 54.03
C ARG A 7 -27.19 12.05 52.53
N SER A 8 -26.06 11.89 51.84
CA SER A 8 -25.99 11.26 50.52
C SER A 8 -25.51 9.80 50.68
N THR A 9 -26.20 8.86 50.05
CA THR A 9 -25.93 7.42 50.18
C THR A 9 -25.53 6.71 48.89
N ASP A 10 -25.57 7.37 47.72
CA ASP A 10 -25.13 6.73 46.46
C ASP A 10 -23.66 6.31 46.56
N GLN A 11 -23.43 5.01 46.34
CA GLN A 11 -22.10 4.40 46.31
C GLN A 11 -21.92 3.72 44.95
N PRO A 12 -21.37 4.42 43.94
CA PRO A 12 -21.25 3.89 42.58
C PRO A 12 -20.53 2.52 42.52
N GLY A 13 -19.54 2.29 43.37
CA GLY A 13 -18.80 1.03 43.44
C GLY A 13 -19.61 -0.18 43.93
N LYS A 14 -20.77 0.03 44.55
CA LYS A 14 -21.69 -1.05 44.96
C LYS A 14 -22.64 -1.48 43.85
N GLN A 15 -22.74 -0.71 42.76
CA GLN A 15 -23.56 -1.02 41.59
C GLN A 15 -25.06 -1.22 41.90
N TYR A 16 -25.61 -0.46 42.84
CA TYR A 16 -27.05 -0.45 43.07
C TYR A 16 -27.80 0.08 41.84
N ARG A 17 -28.94 -0.54 41.52
CA ARG A 17 -29.80 -0.17 40.38
C ARG A 17 -31.00 0.71 40.79
N GLY A 18 -31.33 0.74 42.07
CA GLY A 18 -32.42 1.55 42.59
C GLY A 18 -32.77 1.18 44.02
N VAL A 19 -33.59 2.02 44.65
CA VAL A 19 -34.06 1.90 46.03
C VAL A 19 -35.45 1.28 46.04
N ARG A 20 -35.73 0.45 47.05
CA ARG A 20 -37.03 -0.24 47.21
C ARG A 20 -37.69 0.17 48.52
N MET A 21 -38.82 0.88 48.43
CA MET A 21 -39.65 1.18 49.58
C MET A 21 -40.18 -0.12 50.20
N GLN A 22 -40.06 -0.22 51.53
CA GLN A 22 -40.59 -1.34 52.30
C GLN A 22 -41.84 -0.93 53.08
N GLN A 23 -42.82 -1.81 53.12
CA GLN A 23 -44.05 -1.58 53.86
C GLN A 23 -43.76 -1.38 55.36
N GLY A 24 -44.34 -0.33 55.94
CA GLY A 24 -44.27 -0.05 57.39
C GLY A 24 -42.94 0.49 57.91
N ARG A 25 -41.99 0.83 57.03
CA ARG A 25 -40.70 1.46 57.41
C ARG A 25 -40.77 2.98 57.27
N VAL A 26 -40.01 3.68 58.11
CA VAL A 26 -39.81 5.14 58.01
C VAL A 26 -39.05 5.46 56.73
N GLN A 27 -39.49 6.48 56.01
CA GLN A 27 -38.82 6.97 54.80
C GLN A 27 -37.89 8.13 55.16
N LEU A 28 -36.71 8.17 54.53
CA LEU A 28 -35.78 9.28 54.61
C LEU A 28 -35.64 9.95 53.24
N ASP A 29 -35.33 11.24 53.24
CA ASP A 29 -34.97 12.00 52.03
C ASP A 29 -33.79 11.34 51.29
N ALA A 30 -32.83 10.78 52.03
CA ALA A 30 -31.66 10.10 51.50
C ALA A 30 -32.02 8.97 50.51
N ASP A 31 -33.05 8.18 50.79
CA ASP A 31 -33.49 7.06 49.93
C ASP A 31 -34.08 7.57 48.61
N TRP A 32 -34.81 8.68 48.65
CA TRP A 32 -35.40 9.31 47.46
C TRP A 32 -34.33 9.98 46.59
N ASN A 33 -33.38 10.68 47.24
CA ASN A 33 -32.25 11.32 46.57
C ASN A 33 -31.32 10.28 45.94
N GLU A 34 -30.96 9.20 46.65
CA GLU A 34 -30.14 8.11 46.12
C GLU A 34 -30.78 7.46 44.89
N GLN A 35 -32.10 7.29 44.88
CA GLN A 35 -32.79 6.78 43.69
C GLN A 35 -32.62 7.71 42.47
N GLN A 36 -32.63 9.04 42.65
CA GLN A 36 -32.39 9.98 41.56
C GLN A 36 -30.92 9.98 41.14
N ASP A 37 -29.98 9.98 42.08
CA ASP A 37 -28.54 9.93 41.80
C ASP A 37 -28.17 8.68 40.99
N ILE A 38 -28.70 7.51 41.36
CA ILE A 38 -28.51 6.25 40.62
C ILE A 38 -29.04 6.35 39.18
N LEU A 39 -30.21 6.95 38.98
CA LEU A 39 -30.83 7.09 37.66
C LEU A 39 -30.06 8.08 36.78
N ASN A 40 -29.72 9.25 37.32
CA ASN A 40 -28.95 10.28 36.62
C ASN A 40 -27.59 9.74 36.21
N ARG A 41 -26.84 9.14 37.16
CA ARG A 41 -25.55 8.50 36.88
C ARG A 41 -25.67 7.45 35.78
N ARG A 42 -26.72 6.61 35.79
CA ARG A 42 -26.97 5.63 34.73
C ARG A 42 -27.20 6.30 33.37
N ILE A 43 -28.11 7.27 33.29
CA ILE A 43 -28.48 7.96 32.04
C ILE A 43 -27.29 8.73 31.47
N GLU A 44 -26.58 9.48 32.31
CA GLU A 44 -25.41 10.26 31.92
C GLU A 44 -24.26 9.35 31.47
N THR A 45 -24.03 8.23 32.15
CA THR A 45 -23.03 7.23 31.72
C THR A 45 -23.42 6.58 30.40
N GLU A 46 -24.67 6.13 30.25
CA GLU A 46 -25.18 5.55 28.99
C GLU A 46 -25.05 6.54 27.82
N ALA A 47 -25.39 7.82 28.04
CA ALA A 47 -25.25 8.87 27.04
C ALA A 47 -23.77 9.14 26.69
N ARG A 48 -22.91 9.25 27.71
CA ARG A 48 -21.46 9.46 27.53
C ARG A 48 -20.81 8.29 26.78
N ASP A 49 -21.15 7.05 27.11
CA ASP A 49 -20.57 5.86 26.48
C ASP A 49 -21.07 5.70 25.03
N SER A 50 -22.28 6.15 24.73
CA SER A 50 -22.88 6.04 23.39
C SER A 50 -22.47 7.19 22.44
N ILE A 51 -22.33 8.40 22.97
CA ILE A 51 -22.11 9.63 22.18
C ILE A 51 -20.65 10.11 22.28
N GLY A 52 -19.97 9.81 23.39
CA GLY A 52 -18.68 10.35 23.78
C GLY A 52 -18.78 11.51 24.78
N ALA A 53 -17.64 12.12 25.08
CA ALA A 53 -17.56 13.25 26.02
C ALA A 53 -18.27 14.53 25.51
N SER A 54 -18.45 14.66 24.20
CA SER A 54 -19.18 15.77 23.58
C SER A 54 -19.74 15.31 22.24
N GLY A 55 -21.01 15.64 21.96
CA GLY A 55 -21.64 15.32 20.69
C GLY A 55 -22.87 16.17 20.40
N VAL A 56 -23.08 16.49 19.13
CA VAL A 56 -24.20 17.31 18.66
C VAL A 56 -25.02 16.50 17.65
N PRO A 57 -26.31 16.20 17.91
CA PRO A 57 -27.13 15.44 16.99
C PRO A 57 -27.36 16.24 15.70
N ILE A 58 -27.12 15.62 14.55
CA ILE A 58 -27.17 16.30 13.25
C ILE A 58 -28.57 16.80 12.87
N ASP A 59 -29.62 16.12 13.31
CA ASP A 59 -31.02 16.48 13.01
C ASP A 59 -31.52 17.67 13.83
N ASN A 60 -30.84 17.99 14.93
CA ASN A 60 -31.16 19.16 15.76
C ASN A 60 -29.87 19.81 16.31
N PRO A 61 -29.01 20.36 15.44
CA PRO A 61 -27.64 20.71 15.81
C PRO A 61 -27.58 22.04 16.56
N GLY A 62 -27.44 21.96 17.88
CA GLY A 62 -27.35 23.14 18.75
C GLY A 62 -25.98 23.81 18.78
N PHE A 63 -25.96 25.02 19.34
CA PHE A 63 -24.74 25.74 19.76
C PHE A 63 -23.74 26.06 18.63
N GLY A 64 -24.20 26.12 17.39
CA GLY A 64 -23.39 26.61 16.28
C GLY A 64 -23.10 28.09 16.45
N LEU A 65 -21.83 28.48 16.34
CA LEU A 65 -21.40 29.85 16.53
C LEU A 65 -21.19 30.55 15.18
N THR A 66 -21.94 31.59 14.89
CA THR A 66 -21.80 32.41 13.68
C THR A 66 -21.43 33.83 14.06
N GLY A 67 -20.19 34.24 13.74
CA GLY A 67 -19.75 35.62 13.93
C GLY A 67 -20.40 36.54 12.89
N ASN A 68 -21.17 37.53 13.33
CA ASN A 68 -21.83 38.50 12.46
C ASN A 68 -21.69 39.92 13.05
N GLY A 69 -20.48 40.49 12.95
CA GLY A 69 -20.20 41.84 13.45
C GLY A 69 -19.68 41.86 14.88
N GLN A 70 -20.20 42.75 15.73
CA GLN A 70 -19.70 42.95 17.09
C GLN A 70 -20.17 41.89 18.12
N ASN A 71 -20.79 40.82 17.66
CA ASN A 71 -21.35 39.77 18.48
C ASN A 71 -21.32 38.42 17.73
N ILE A 72 -21.65 37.35 18.44
CA ILE A 72 -21.72 35.98 17.93
C ILE A 72 -23.12 35.44 18.22
N GLU A 73 -23.75 34.89 17.19
CA GLU A 73 -25.02 34.17 17.30
C GLU A 73 -24.74 32.71 17.69
N ILE A 74 -25.63 32.15 18.52
CA ILE A 74 -25.64 30.78 19.01
C ILE A 74 -26.91 30.12 18.45
N SER A 75 -26.75 29.06 17.66
CA SER A 75 -27.89 28.34 17.07
C SER A 75 -28.72 27.61 18.14
N ALA A 76 -30.03 27.51 17.89
CA ALA A 76 -30.91 26.61 18.63
C ALA A 76 -30.57 25.14 18.35
N GLY A 77 -30.94 24.24 19.26
CA GLY A 77 -30.81 22.80 19.13
C GLY A 77 -30.22 22.14 20.38
N HIS A 78 -29.74 20.91 20.22
CA HIS A 78 -29.22 20.09 21.31
C HIS A 78 -27.70 19.87 21.21
N LEU A 79 -27.07 19.63 22.36
CA LEU A 79 -25.69 19.17 22.49
C LEU A 79 -25.58 18.33 23.75
N TYR A 80 -24.96 17.16 23.65
CA TYR A 80 -24.62 16.31 24.80
C TYR A 80 -23.19 16.59 25.25
N LEU A 81 -23.01 16.82 26.54
CA LEU A 81 -21.72 17.17 27.15
C LEU A 81 -21.49 16.36 28.42
N ASP A 82 -20.52 15.46 28.38
CA ASP A 82 -20.22 14.50 29.46
C ASP A 82 -21.46 13.71 29.95
N GLY A 83 -22.44 13.49 29.07
CA GLY A 83 -23.72 12.82 29.37
C GLY A 83 -24.89 13.78 29.65
N LEU A 84 -24.63 15.07 29.87
CA LEU A 84 -25.65 16.09 30.12
C LEU A 84 -26.26 16.59 28.80
N LEU A 85 -27.59 16.60 28.69
CA LEU A 85 -28.29 17.18 27.54
C LEU A 85 -28.42 18.71 27.68
N CYS A 86 -27.53 19.45 27.02
CA CYS A 86 -27.68 20.89 26.87
C CYS A 86 -28.69 21.19 25.75
N ALA A 87 -29.77 21.91 26.08
CA ALA A 87 -30.76 22.35 25.11
C ALA A 87 -30.77 23.87 25.00
N ASN A 88 -30.65 24.38 23.77
CA ASN A 88 -30.90 25.78 23.45
C ASN A 88 -32.21 25.88 22.63
N PRO A 89 -33.33 26.30 23.24
CA PRO A 89 -34.64 26.23 22.58
C PRO A 89 -34.81 27.24 21.44
N GLN A 90 -34.04 28.32 21.41
CA GLN A 90 -34.13 29.38 20.40
C GLN A 90 -32.76 30.03 20.14
N PRO A 91 -32.52 30.60 18.95
CA PRO A 91 -31.27 31.31 18.68
C PRO A 91 -31.08 32.48 19.65
N CYS A 92 -29.85 32.69 20.10
CA CYS A 92 -29.50 33.77 21.02
C CYS A 92 -28.08 34.28 20.73
N LYS A 93 -27.62 35.31 21.45
CA LYS A 93 -26.29 35.91 21.30
C LYS A 93 -25.40 35.59 22.50
N VAL A 94 -24.08 35.54 22.25
CA VAL A 94 -23.08 35.34 23.31
C VAL A 94 -23.13 36.47 24.35
N ALA A 95 -23.29 37.72 23.92
CA ALA A 95 -23.62 38.85 24.79
C ALA A 95 -24.98 39.43 24.36
N GLY A 96 -25.90 39.70 25.28
CA GLY A 96 -27.21 40.21 24.91
C GLY A 96 -28.09 40.47 26.12
N LYS A 97 -29.29 40.98 25.86
CA LYS A 97 -30.28 41.29 26.89
C LYS A 97 -30.91 40.02 27.44
N ARG A 98 -31.29 40.02 28.71
CA ARG A 98 -31.95 38.84 29.32
C ARG A 98 -33.33 38.56 28.72
N GLU A 99 -34.06 39.61 28.40
CA GLU A 99 -35.42 39.57 27.86
C GLU A 99 -35.57 40.65 26.78
N GLY A 100 -36.45 40.40 25.82
CA GLY A 100 -36.68 41.32 24.71
C GLY A 100 -36.90 40.58 23.38
N LEU A 101 -36.73 41.31 22.28
CA LEU A 101 -36.80 40.73 20.93
C LEU A 101 -35.70 39.66 20.77
N VAL A 102 -36.03 38.57 20.07
CA VAL A 102 -35.10 37.44 19.80
C VAL A 102 -33.75 37.92 19.24
N ALA A 103 -33.76 38.96 18.42
CA ALA A 103 -32.54 39.54 17.82
C ALA A 103 -31.56 40.16 18.84
N GLU A 104 -31.97 40.45 20.07
CA GLU A 104 -31.13 41.02 21.12
C GLU A 104 -30.94 40.08 22.31
N LEU A 105 -31.56 38.90 22.27
CA LEU A 105 -31.60 37.97 23.38
C LEU A 105 -30.22 37.35 23.62
N GLY A 106 -29.71 37.48 24.83
CA GLY A 106 -28.53 36.79 25.31
C GLY A 106 -28.84 35.34 25.72
N GLN A 107 -27.79 34.54 25.86
CA GLN A 107 -27.89 33.22 26.47
C GLN A 107 -28.46 33.26 27.91
N PRO A 108 -29.26 32.27 28.34
CA PRO A 108 -30.13 32.36 29.53
C PRO A 108 -29.38 32.45 30.88
N HIS A 109 -28.21 31.82 30.97
CA HIS A 109 -27.44 31.73 32.22
C HIS A 109 -26.27 32.71 32.29
N LEU A 110 -26.09 33.58 31.29
CA LEU A 110 -25.11 34.66 31.35
C LEU A 110 -25.84 36.00 31.42
N GLN A 111 -25.71 36.71 32.53
CA GLN A 111 -26.36 38.00 32.69
C GLN A 111 -25.88 39.01 31.64
N GLY A 112 -26.77 39.85 31.13
CA GLY A 112 -26.46 40.74 30.00
C GLY A 112 -25.32 41.72 30.24
N ARG A 113 -24.99 42.01 31.50
CA ARG A 113 -23.84 42.86 31.89
C ARG A 113 -22.51 42.11 32.04
N LEU A 114 -22.49 40.78 31.99
CA LEU A 114 -21.26 40.01 32.13
C LEU A 114 -20.50 39.99 30.80
N SER A 115 -19.19 40.22 30.88
CA SER A 115 -18.31 39.96 29.74
C SER A 115 -18.21 38.44 29.53
N PRO A 116 -18.43 37.91 28.32
CA PRO A 116 -18.30 36.49 28.03
C PRO A 116 -16.84 36.04 27.83
N ILE A 117 -15.86 36.92 28.00
CA ILE A 117 -14.43 36.65 27.77
C ILE A 117 -13.73 36.35 29.09
N ILE A 118 -13.00 35.23 29.13
CA ILE A 118 -12.03 34.95 30.20
C ILE A 118 -10.75 35.75 29.93
N ALA A 119 -10.30 36.54 30.91
CA ALA A 119 -9.03 37.24 30.87
C ALA A 119 -7.85 36.24 30.91
N ALA A 120 -6.70 36.62 30.32
CA ALA A 120 -5.58 35.70 30.08
C ALA A 120 -4.98 35.03 31.34
N ASP A 121 -5.20 35.61 32.52
CA ASP A 121 -4.71 35.17 33.82
C ASP A 121 -5.83 34.69 34.78
N ALA A 122 -7.06 34.59 34.29
CA ALA A 122 -8.23 34.24 35.10
C ALA A 122 -8.76 32.82 34.79
N SER A 123 -9.30 32.17 35.82
CA SER A 123 -10.00 30.87 35.70
C SER A 123 -11.52 31.02 35.63
N LEU A 124 -12.06 32.19 35.98
CA LEU A 124 -13.49 32.51 36.04
C LEU A 124 -13.76 33.86 35.38
N LEU A 125 -14.96 34.03 34.81
CA LEU A 125 -15.40 35.31 34.24
C LEU A 125 -15.34 36.43 35.30
N PRO A 126 -14.92 37.65 34.95
CA PRO A 126 -14.93 38.77 35.88
C PRO A 126 -16.36 39.17 36.26
N LEU A 127 -16.56 39.56 37.52
CA LEU A 127 -17.81 40.23 37.93
C LEU A 127 -17.92 41.58 37.20
N PRO A 128 -19.15 42.03 36.90
CA PRO A 128 -19.34 43.36 36.34
C PRO A 128 -18.93 44.42 37.37
N PRO A 129 -18.33 45.54 36.94
CA PRO A 129 -18.08 46.67 37.83
C PRO A 129 -19.35 47.14 38.55
N ALA A 130 -19.22 47.66 39.77
CA ALA A 130 -20.38 48.09 40.57
C ALA A 130 -21.23 49.17 39.89
N ASN A 131 -20.64 49.99 39.03
CA ASN A 131 -21.31 51.03 38.23
C ASN A 131 -21.87 50.51 36.89
N ALA A 132 -21.69 49.23 36.55
CA ALA A 132 -22.23 48.63 35.33
C ALA A 132 -23.74 48.34 35.48
N THR A 133 -24.55 49.34 35.16
CA THR A 133 -26.02 49.27 35.23
C THR A 133 -26.69 48.91 33.91
N ALA A 134 -26.00 49.08 32.77
CA ALA A 134 -26.52 48.76 31.44
C ALA A 134 -26.10 47.36 30.96
N GLU A 135 -27.00 46.67 30.25
CA GLU A 135 -26.68 45.39 29.59
C GLU A 135 -25.82 45.59 28.33
N LEU A 136 -24.93 44.64 28.07
CA LEU A 136 -24.08 44.59 26.89
C LEU A 136 -24.87 44.03 25.70
N THR A 137 -25.00 44.83 24.65
CA THR A 137 -25.60 44.41 23.36
C THR A 137 -24.58 43.83 22.37
N ALA A 138 -23.30 43.90 22.73
CA ALA A 138 -22.16 43.44 21.94
C ALA A 138 -21.08 42.85 22.87
N ILE A 139 -20.20 42.01 22.32
CA ILE A 139 -19.11 41.43 23.12
C ILE A 139 -18.13 42.54 23.51
N ARG A 140 -17.95 42.75 24.82
CA ARG A 140 -17.10 43.78 25.41
C ARG A 140 -16.33 43.20 26.60
N VAL A 141 -15.20 43.82 26.91
CA VAL A 141 -14.46 43.62 28.17
C VAL A 141 -14.47 44.93 28.95
N TYR A 142 -14.34 44.88 30.27
CA TYR A 142 -14.24 46.10 31.08
C TYR A 142 -12.78 46.54 31.21
N SER A 143 -12.51 47.82 30.96
CA SER A 143 -11.19 48.41 31.18
C SER A 143 -10.88 48.58 32.67
N ALA A 144 -9.63 48.91 33.02
CA ALA A 144 -9.26 49.25 34.41
C ALA A 144 -10.07 50.43 34.99
N ALA A 145 -10.63 51.28 34.13
CA ALA A 145 -11.54 52.36 34.51
C ALA A 145 -13.02 51.92 34.56
N ASN A 146 -13.30 50.61 34.54
CA ASN A 146 -14.64 50.01 34.60
C ASN A 146 -15.58 50.36 33.43
N ASN A 147 -15.04 50.82 32.30
CA ASN A 147 -15.82 51.13 31.10
C ASN A 147 -15.83 49.95 30.12
N PRO A 148 -16.95 49.62 29.46
CA PRO A 148 -16.99 48.57 28.45
C PRO A 148 -16.22 49.01 27.20
N VAL A 149 -15.21 48.24 26.81
CA VAL A 149 -14.33 48.48 25.66
C VAL A 149 -14.30 47.26 24.72
N GLN A 150 -13.82 47.47 23.50
CA GLN A 150 -13.66 46.39 22.53
C GLN A 150 -12.66 45.35 23.05
N PRO A 151 -12.89 44.05 22.78
CA PRO A 151 -11.92 43.01 23.10
C PRO A 151 -10.67 43.15 22.23
N GLU A 152 -9.54 42.63 22.72
CA GLU A 152 -8.29 42.65 21.98
C GLU A 152 -8.37 41.86 20.67
N ASN A 153 -7.63 42.31 19.65
CA ASN A 153 -7.47 41.54 18.43
C ASN A 153 -6.79 40.20 18.74
N GLY A 154 -7.31 39.12 18.17
CA GLY A 154 -6.76 37.80 18.43
C GLY A 154 -7.58 36.65 17.89
N LEU A 155 -7.01 35.47 18.07
CA LEU A 155 -7.68 34.18 17.91
C LEU A 155 -8.32 33.79 19.24
N TYR A 156 -9.58 33.38 19.19
CA TYR A 156 -10.38 32.96 20.33
C TYR A 156 -11.00 31.58 20.09
N LEU A 157 -11.17 30.84 21.18
CA LEU A 157 -11.97 29.64 21.23
C LEU A 157 -13.32 29.96 21.85
N GLY A 158 -14.39 29.74 21.10
CA GLY A 158 -15.73 29.64 21.64
C GLY A 158 -15.93 28.24 22.21
N TYR A 159 -16.31 28.16 23.48
CA TYR A 159 -16.54 26.90 24.17
C TYR A 159 -17.82 26.96 25.00
N LEU A 160 -18.43 25.80 25.22
CA LEU A 160 -19.55 25.61 26.11
C LEU A 160 -19.03 25.11 27.45
N GLU A 161 -19.49 25.74 28.53
CA GLU A 161 -19.39 25.21 29.88
C GLU A 161 -20.80 24.85 30.37
N ALA A 162 -21.00 23.64 30.89
CA ALA A 162 -22.26 23.21 31.47
C ALA A 162 -22.07 22.68 32.89
N TRP A 163 -23.05 22.92 33.76
CA TRP A 163 -23.03 22.47 35.15
C TRP A 163 -24.44 22.39 35.75
N LEU A 164 -24.59 21.62 36.82
CA LEU A 164 -25.83 21.59 37.61
C LEU A 164 -25.79 22.67 38.69
N ARG A 165 -26.81 23.52 38.73
CA ARG A 165 -27.03 24.48 39.81
C ARG A 165 -28.26 24.11 40.62
N HIS A 166 -28.21 24.41 41.92
CA HIS A 166 -29.27 24.08 42.86
C HIS A 166 -30.20 25.27 43.04
N VAL A 167 -31.48 25.08 42.73
CA VAL A 167 -32.53 26.10 42.70
C VAL A 167 -33.54 25.83 43.81
N THR A 168 -33.82 26.85 44.60
CA THR A 168 -34.87 26.87 45.62
C THR A 168 -35.85 27.99 45.35
N ALA A 169 -36.84 28.12 46.24
CA ALA A 169 -37.80 29.21 46.24
C ALA A 169 -37.19 30.62 46.35
N LEU A 170 -35.88 30.75 46.61
CA LEU A 170 -35.16 32.03 46.64
C LEU A 170 -34.77 32.52 45.23
N GLU A 171 -34.70 31.61 44.26
CA GLU A 171 -34.41 31.96 42.86
C GLU A 171 -35.66 31.86 41.99
N ASP A 172 -36.54 30.90 42.29
CA ASP A 172 -37.79 30.69 41.56
C ASP A 172 -38.97 30.56 42.55
N GLU A 173 -39.73 31.63 42.71
CA GLU A 173 -40.88 31.68 43.62
C GLU A 173 -41.97 30.64 43.28
N LEU A 174 -42.01 30.14 42.04
CA LEU A 174 -42.97 29.12 41.60
C LEU A 174 -42.73 27.74 42.22
N ILE A 175 -41.58 27.51 42.85
CA ILE A 175 -41.29 26.28 43.59
C ILE A 175 -42.14 26.18 44.87
N ARG A 176 -42.62 27.31 45.41
CA ARG A 176 -43.44 27.34 46.63
C ARG A 176 -44.84 26.84 46.37
N GLU A 177 -45.36 26.00 47.27
CA GLU A 177 -46.77 25.61 47.25
C GLU A 177 -47.64 26.73 47.85
N VAL A 178 -48.33 27.46 46.97
CA VAL A 178 -49.18 28.59 47.36
C VAL A 178 -50.33 28.13 48.27
N ALA A 179 -50.87 26.93 48.06
CA ALA A 179 -51.99 26.40 48.84
C ALA A 179 -51.62 26.09 50.31
N LEU A 180 -50.33 25.87 50.60
CA LEU A 180 -49.84 25.54 51.94
C LEU A 180 -49.23 26.74 52.67
N GLY A 181 -49.43 27.97 52.15
CA GLY A 181 -48.85 29.18 52.73
C GLY A 181 -47.39 29.41 52.34
N GLY A 182 -46.95 28.84 51.22
CA GLY A 182 -45.63 29.06 50.62
C GLY A 182 -44.44 28.20 51.09
N PRO A 183 -44.60 27.00 51.70
CA PRO A 183 -43.47 26.10 51.96
C PRO A 183 -42.88 25.54 50.66
N ASP A 184 -41.58 25.27 50.68
CA ASP A 184 -40.83 24.58 49.64
C ASP A 184 -40.48 23.16 50.09
N SER A 185 -41.29 22.18 49.65
CA SER A 185 -41.11 20.78 50.08
C SER A 185 -39.92 20.07 49.43
N ALA A 186 -39.40 20.61 48.32
CA ALA A 186 -38.22 20.09 47.64
C ALA A 186 -37.57 21.18 46.76
N SER A 187 -36.26 21.05 46.55
CA SER A 187 -35.46 21.88 45.63
C SER A 187 -35.32 21.26 44.25
N ARG A 188 -34.71 21.97 43.28
CA ARG A 188 -34.48 21.53 41.89
C ARG A 188 -32.99 21.59 41.58
N ASP A 189 -32.50 20.62 40.82
CA ASP A 189 -31.25 20.77 40.09
C ASP A 189 -31.59 21.24 38.66
N GLN A 190 -30.97 22.34 38.26
CA GLN A 190 -31.12 22.91 36.93
C GLN A 190 -29.79 22.80 36.19
N LEU A 191 -29.82 22.22 35.01
CA LEU A 191 -28.69 22.28 34.08
C LEU A 191 -28.55 23.69 33.54
N ALA A 192 -27.45 24.35 33.90
CA ALA A 192 -27.04 25.63 33.36
C ALA A 192 -25.93 25.44 32.32
N TRP A 193 -25.90 26.31 31.33
CA TRP A 193 -24.89 26.31 30.29
C TRP A 193 -24.51 27.73 29.88
N GLN A 194 -23.25 27.94 29.53
CA GLN A 194 -22.73 29.22 29.04
C GLN A 194 -21.75 29.01 27.89
N VAL A 195 -21.95 29.73 26.80
CA VAL A 195 -20.95 29.94 25.76
C VAL A 195 -20.03 31.07 26.17
N LYS A 196 -18.74 30.76 26.27
CA LYS A 196 -17.68 31.68 26.69
C LYS A 196 -16.57 31.73 25.65
N LEU A 197 -15.73 32.74 25.77
CA LEU A 197 -14.64 33.03 24.83
C LEU A 197 -13.31 33.01 25.58
N LEU A 198 -12.39 32.18 25.10
CA LEU A 198 -11.02 32.07 25.62
C LEU A 198 -10.04 32.58 24.55
N ARG A 199 -9.24 33.59 24.86
CA ARG A 199 -8.20 34.07 23.94
C ARG A 199 -7.05 33.06 23.87
N LEU A 200 -6.71 32.62 22.66
CA LEU A 200 -5.65 31.64 22.42
C LEU A 200 -4.36 32.24 21.86
N GLY A 201 -4.42 33.44 21.28
CA GLY A 201 -3.25 34.11 20.73
C GLY A 201 -3.58 35.28 19.81
N ALA A 202 -2.58 35.73 19.05
CA ALA A 202 -2.75 36.74 18.02
C ALA A 202 -3.57 36.22 16.83
N VAL A 203 -4.05 37.14 16.00
CA VAL A 203 -4.72 36.82 14.74
C VAL A 203 -3.77 36.00 13.86
N GLY A 204 -4.26 34.91 13.26
CA GLY A 204 -3.46 34.05 12.37
C GLY A 204 -2.55 33.05 13.09
N ALA A 205 -2.65 32.91 14.43
CA ALA A 205 -1.98 31.82 15.14
C ALA A 205 -2.38 30.45 14.57
N SER A 206 -1.41 29.55 14.36
CA SER A 206 -1.61 28.23 13.76
C SER A 206 -2.18 27.24 14.79
N ILE A 207 -3.45 27.41 15.13
CA ILE A 207 -4.21 26.57 16.07
C ILE A 207 -5.46 26.05 15.34
N SER A 208 -5.74 24.76 15.48
CA SER A 208 -6.92 24.09 14.93
C SER A 208 -7.85 23.60 16.04
N CYS A 209 -9.06 23.15 15.68
CA CYS A 209 -9.99 22.53 16.62
C CYS A 209 -9.43 21.26 17.29
N LEU A 210 -8.38 20.65 16.73
CA LEU A 210 -7.70 19.47 17.28
C LEU A 210 -6.53 19.84 18.20
N SER A 211 -6.05 21.08 18.14
CA SER A 211 -4.96 21.55 19.00
C SER A 211 -5.38 21.59 20.47
N ASN A 212 -4.43 21.35 21.38
CA ASN A 212 -4.65 21.40 22.83
C ASN A 212 -3.83 22.53 23.47
N PRO A 213 -4.28 23.80 23.36
CA PRO A 213 -3.51 24.93 23.89
C PRO A 213 -3.47 24.91 25.43
N PRO A 214 -2.36 25.33 26.07
CA PRO A 214 -2.20 25.27 27.53
C PRO A 214 -3.33 25.98 28.31
N ALA A 215 -3.85 27.08 27.78
CA ALA A 215 -4.96 27.80 28.39
C ALA A 215 -6.26 26.97 28.44
N TRP A 216 -6.50 26.12 27.42
CA TRP A 216 -7.63 25.20 27.41
C TRP A 216 -7.43 24.03 28.36
N GLU A 217 -6.22 23.46 28.38
CA GLU A 217 -5.88 22.38 29.32
C GLU A 217 -6.10 22.83 30.76
N GLU A 218 -5.57 24.01 31.14
CA GLU A 218 -5.70 24.51 32.51
C GLU A 218 -7.16 24.79 32.89
N LEU A 219 -7.98 25.31 31.96
CA LEU A 219 -9.39 25.60 32.19
C LEU A 219 -10.25 24.35 32.34
N SER A 220 -10.06 23.37 31.45
CA SER A 220 -10.90 22.16 31.37
C SER A 220 -10.45 21.04 32.32
N ARG A 221 -9.29 21.18 32.96
CA ARG A 221 -8.73 20.16 33.85
C ARG A 221 -9.60 19.92 35.10
N PRO A 222 -9.99 18.66 35.40
CA PRO A 222 -10.69 18.33 36.63
C PRO A 222 -9.82 18.53 37.88
N SER A 223 -10.48 18.91 38.98
CA SER A 223 -9.84 19.11 40.29
C SER A 223 -9.15 17.83 40.78
N SER A 224 -7.87 17.94 41.14
CA SER A 224 -7.07 16.83 41.69
C SER A 224 -7.17 16.70 43.20
N ILE A 225 -7.63 17.74 43.90
CA ILE A 225 -7.68 17.73 45.36
C ILE A 225 -8.57 16.61 45.88
N ARG A 226 -8.18 16.02 47.00
CA ARG A 226 -8.94 15.03 47.75
C ARG A 226 -9.00 15.46 49.21
N MET A 227 -10.08 15.09 49.88
CA MET A 227 -10.24 15.30 51.32
C MET A 227 -10.39 13.95 52.01
N ALA A 228 -9.81 13.79 53.20
CA ALA A 228 -10.12 12.73 54.14
C ALA A 228 -10.73 13.36 55.38
N ALA A 229 -11.60 12.62 56.07
CA ALA A 229 -12.22 13.09 57.29
C ALA A 229 -12.26 12.01 58.36
N ARG A 230 -12.23 12.43 59.63
CA ARG A 230 -12.36 11.53 60.77
C ARG A 230 -13.05 12.21 61.94
N ALA A 231 -13.52 11.37 62.85
CA ALA A 231 -13.94 11.76 64.18
C ALA A 231 -12.90 11.23 65.18
N GLU A 232 -12.15 12.11 65.82
CA GLU A 232 -11.14 11.75 66.81
C GLU A 232 -11.52 12.26 68.19
N PRO A 233 -11.35 11.45 69.24
CA PRO A 233 -11.53 11.91 70.59
C PRO A 233 -10.56 13.05 70.89
N GLY A 234 -11.04 14.07 71.62
CA GLY A 234 -10.24 15.26 71.92
C GLY A 234 -8.96 14.90 72.69
N ALA A 235 -7.95 15.78 72.60
CA ALA A 235 -6.74 15.62 73.39
C ALA A 235 -7.07 15.51 74.89
N THR A 236 -6.38 14.62 75.60
CA THR A 236 -6.52 14.46 77.05
C THR A 236 -6.38 15.83 77.73
N PRO A 237 -7.40 16.29 78.47
CA PRO A 237 -7.34 17.58 79.16
C PRO A 237 -6.12 17.66 80.07
N LYS A 238 -5.49 18.84 80.14
CA LYS A 238 -4.37 19.07 81.07
C LYS A 238 -4.80 19.07 82.54
N ASP A 239 -6.10 19.26 82.78
CA ASP A 239 -6.71 19.17 84.11
C ASP A 239 -7.10 17.70 84.39
N PRO A 240 -6.50 17.05 85.40
CA PRO A 240 -6.82 15.66 85.76
C PRO A 240 -8.25 15.43 86.26
N CYS A 241 -9.04 16.48 86.50
CA CYS A 241 -10.46 16.37 86.86
C CYS A 241 -11.41 16.30 85.64
N LEU A 242 -10.89 16.55 84.44
CA LEU A 242 -11.66 16.45 83.20
C LEU A 242 -11.33 15.12 82.52
N LEU A 243 -12.36 14.27 82.36
CA LEU A 243 -12.22 13.00 81.65
C LEU A 243 -11.86 13.25 80.18
N THR A 244 -10.94 12.45 79.65
CA THR A 244 -10.69 12.42 78.21
C THR A 244 -12.00 12.03 77.52
N PRO A 245 -12.47 12.81 76.52
CA PRO A 245 -13.62 12.39 75.74
C PRO A 245 -13.35 11.00 75.15
N GLU A 246 -14.22 10.01 75.43
CA GLU A 246 -14.10 8.66 74.87
C GLU A 246 -14.70 8.58 73.46
N ALA A 247 -15.61 9.50 73.14
CA ALA A 247 -16.30 9.60 71.86
C ALA A 247 -15.51 10.45 70.85
N GLY A 248 -15.43 9.96 69.60
CA GLY A 248 -14.86 10.72 68.48
C GLY A 248 -15.71 11.96 68.16
N TYR A 249 -16.96 11.75 67.77
CA TYR A 249 -17.94 12.81 67.56
C TYR A 249 -18.70 13.12 68.86
N GLN A 250 -18.73 14.39 69.27
CA GLN A 250 -19.12 14.77 70.64
C GLN A 250 -20.48 15.46 70.76
N ARG A 251 -21.20 15.72 69.66
CA ARG A 251 -22.54 16.32 69.71
C ARG A 251 -23.65 15.30 69.89
N LEU A 252 -24.76 15.77 70.45
CA LEU A 252 -25.98 14.99 70.69
C LEU A 252 -26.88 14.85 69.45
N GLU A 253 -26.64 15.65 68.42
CA GLU A 253 -27.44 15.71 67.19
C GLU A 253 -26.72 15.00 66.05
N ASN A 254 -27.48 14.43 65.12
CA ASN A 254 -26.93 14.02 63.82
C ASN A 254 -26.77 15.26 62.95
N GLN A 255 -25.65 15.36 62.23
CA GLN A 255 -25.31 16.53 61.42
C GLN A 255 -24.84 16.12 60.02
N LEU A 256 -24.99 17.00 59.03
CA LEU A 256 -24.43 16.82 57.68
C LEU A 256 -23.45 17.95 57.40
N TYR A 257 -22.21 17.77 57.87
CA TYR A 257 -21.19 18.79 57.66
C TYR A 257 -20.92 18.99 56.18
N ARG A 258 -20.72 20.23 55.74
CA ARG A 258 -20.20 20.59 54.41
C ARG A 258 -18.94 21.40 54.58
N VAL A 259 -17.88 21.01 53.89
CA VAL A 259 -16.64 21.80 53.77
C VAL A 259 -16.50 22.22 52.31
N GLU A 260 -16.37 23.53 52.05
CA GLU A 260 -16.34 24.11 50.71
C GLU A 260 -15.15 25.05 50.53
N VAL A 261 -14.49 24.99 49.38
CA VAL A 261 -13.41 25.91 48.98
C VAL A 261 -14.01 27.28 48.67
N HIS A 262 -13.57 28.30 49.41
CA HIS A 262 -13.97 29.69 49.24
C HIS A 262 -12.97 30.47 48.37
N HIS A 263 -11.67 30.35 48.65
CA HIS A 263 -10.58 30.97 47.88
C HIS A 263 -9.51 29.94 47.52
N ASP A 264 -9.05 29.98 46.27
CA ASP A 264 -8.01 29.10 45.72
C ASP A 264 -6.57 29.57 45.96
N GLY A 265 -6.41 30.77 46.54
CA GLY A 265 -5.12 31.39 46.80
C GLY A 265 -4.66 32.37 45.71
N VAL A 266 -5.46 32.68 44.70
CA VAL A 266 -5.11 33.67 43.67
C VAL A 266 -5.91 34.97 43.89
N PRO A 267 -5.28 36.16 43.89
CA PRO A 267 -3.83 36.44 43.79
C PRO A 267 -3.11 36.49 45.15
N SER A 268 -3.82 36.37 46.28
CA SER A 268 -3.32 36.70 47.63
C SER A 268 -2.40 35.66 48.28
N GLY A 269 -2.30 34.46 47.73
CA GLY A 269 -1.60 33.30 48.31
C GLY A 269 -2.35 32.63 49.48
N ALA A 270 -3.42 33.24 49.99
CA ALA A 270 -4.20 32.71 51.11
C ALA A 270 -5.34 31.82 50.63
N ARG A 271 -5.29 30.53 50.97
CA ARG A 271 -6.36 29.57 50.68
C ARG A 271 -7.33 29.48 51.83
N GLN A 272 -8.60 29.41 51.50
CA GLN A 272 -9.65 29.47 52.51
C GLN A 272 -10.76 28.48 52.17
N CYS A 273 -11.15 27.70 53.17
CA CYS A 273 -12.36 26.90 53.15
C CYS A 273 -13.36 27.46 54.17
N LYS A 274 -14.63 27.25 53.91
CA LYS A 274 -15.74 27.53 54.81
C LYS A 274 -16.47 26.24 55.10
N TRP A 275 -17.06 26.12 56.27
CA TRP A 275 -17.79 24.91 56.64
C TRP A 275 -19.08 25.22 57.38
N SER A 276 -20.03 24.30 57.29
CA SER A 276 -21.33 24.36 57.95
C SER A 276 -21.72 22.99 58.47
N ARG A 277 -22.46 22.92 59.57
CA ARG A 277 -23.02 21.68 60.13
C ARG A 277 -24.24 21.16 59.36
N ASP A 278 -24.95 22.08 58.71
CA ASP A 278 -26.26 21.88 58.11
C ASP A 278 -26.19 21.91 56.58
N ASN A 279 -25.12 21.37 55.99
CA ASN A 279 -24.85 21.37 54.54
C ASN A 279 -24.82 22.77 53.88
N GLY A 280 -24.68 23.85 54.65
CA GLY A 280 -24.82 25.22 54.13
C GLY A 280 -26.22 25.52 53.58
N SER A 281 -27.25 24.83 54.10
CA SER A 281 -28.65 24.93 53.66
C SER A 281 -29.33 26.23 54.11
N ILE A 282 -28.84 26.87 55.16
CA ILE A 282 -29.42 28.09 55.72
C ILE A 282 -29.07 29.28 54.82
N VAL A 283 -30.02 29.65 53.97
CA VAL A 283 -29.94 30.78 53.04
C VAL A 283 -31.16 31.67 53.20
N THR A 284 -30.95 32.99 53.21
CA THR A 284 -32.00 33.99 53.33
C THR A 284 -31.83 35.10 52.29
N LYS A 285 -32.94 35.75 51.92
CA LYS A 285 -32.92 36.93 51.05
C LYS A 285 -32.49 38.14 51.87
N VAL A 286 -31.60 38.96 51.34
CA VAL A 286 -31.26 40.25 51.97
C VAL A 286 -32.27 41.29 51.45
N THR A 287 -33.06 41.86 52.35
CA THR A 287 -34.16 42.79 52.01
C THR A 287 -33.71 44.24 52.01
N GLY A 288 -32.65 44.56 52.75
CA GLY A 288 -32.13 45.92 52.82
C GLY A 288 -30.68 45.98 53.29
N TRP A 289 -29.95 46.96 52.77
CA TRP A 289 -28.69 47.42 53.34
C TRP A 289 -28.98 48.69 54.12
N LEU A 290 -28.78 48.63 55.44
CA LEU A 290 -29.19 49.67 56.37
C LEU A 290 -27.96 50.51 56.69
N ASN A 291 -27.67 51.51 55.87
CA ASN A 291 -26.56 52.43 56.14
C ASN A 291 -27.05 53.66 56.91
N ASP A 292 -26.57 53.78 58.15
CA ASP A 292 -26.75 54.87 59.14
C ASP A 292 -28.20 55.05 59.68
N PRO A 293 -28.42 55.08 61.02
CA PRO A 293 -27.47 55.44 62.07
C PRO A 293 -26.48 54.33 62.51
N ALA A 294 -26.59 53.10 61.99
CA ALA A 294 -25.67 52.01 62.30
C ALA A 294 -24.82 51.63 61.06
N PRO A 295 -23.49 51.81 61.08
CA PRO A 295 -22.64 51.29 60.02
C PRO A 295 -22.62 49.75 60.09
N ASN A 296 -22.75 49.10 58.93
CA ASN A 296 -22.58 47.65 58.74
C ASN A 296 -23.77 46.73 59.10
N GLU A 297 -25.00 47.23 59.01
CA GLU A 297 -26.21 46.44 59.26
C GLU A 297 -26.93 46.01 57.95
N ILE A 298 -27.31 44.74 57.86
CA ILE A 298 -28.24 44.23 56.82
C ILE A 298 -29.57 43.85 57.44
N GLU A 299 -30.63 44.01 56.67
CA GLU A 299 -31.94 43.40 56.95
C GLU A 299 -32.12 42.15 56.10
N VAL A 300 -32.49 41.04 56.72
CA VAL A 300 -32.77 39.77 56.04
C VAL A 300 -34.24 39.40 56.17
N ALA A 301 -34.77 38.63 55.22
CA ALA A 301 -36.16 38.18 55.25
C ALA A 301 -36.48 37.30 56.47
N SER A 302 -35.49 36.53 56.92
CA SER A 302 -35.54 35.71 58.14
C SER A 302 -34.13 35.40 58.59
N ILE A 303 -33.90 35.39 59.91
CA ILE A 303 -32.65 34.89 60.51
C ILE A 303 -32.64 33.37 60.70
N GLY A 304 -33.74 32.65 60.49
CA GLY A 304 -33.83 31.21 60.73
C GLY A 304 -35.18 30.81 61.36
N ARG A 305 -35.48 29.51 61.37
CA ARG A 305 -36.76 28.97 61.89
C ARG A 305 -36.77 28.79 63.41
N ASP A 306 -35.61 28.56 63.99
CA ASP A 306 -35.42 28.29 65.42
C ASP A 306 -34.04 28.80 65.89
N PRO A 307 -33.77 28.86 67.21
CA PRO A 307 -32.52 29.39 67.75
C PRO A 307 -31.24 28.63 67.35
N TYR A 308 -31.33 27.36 66.96
CA TYR A 308 -30.17 26.53 66.59
C TYR A 308 -29.79 26.74 65.13
N LEU A 309 -30.78 26.85 64.25
CA LEU A 309 -30.59 27.15 62.82
C LEU A 309 -30.53 28.66 62.53
N ALA A 310 -30.60 29.51 63.56
CA ALA A 310 -30.54 30.95 63.42
C ALA A 310 -29.17 31.45 62.93
N ILE A 311 -29.18 32.56 62.20
CA ILE A 311 -28.04 33.44 62.01
C ILE A 311 -27.79 34.10 63.37
N SER A 312 -26.65 33.79 63.98
CA SER A 312 -26.28 34.22 65.32
C SER A 312 -24.92 34.90 65.33
N ALA A 313 -24.63 35.65 66.39
CA ALA A 313 -23.28 36.17 66.64
C ALA A 313 -22.23 35.04 66.59
N GLY A 314 -21.09 35.32 65.98
CA GLY A 314 -19.95 34.38 65.81
C GLY A 314 -20.05 33.44 64.60
N CYS A 315 -21.19 33.39 63.90
CA CYS A 315 -21.27 32.70 62.61
C CYS A 315 -20.75 33.59 61.48
N TRP A 316 -20.57 33.01 60.29
CA TRP A 316 -20.16 33.71 59.08
C TRP A 316 -21.29 33.78 58.07
N LEU A 317 -21.42 34.90 57.37
CA LEU A 317 -22.32 35.08 56.25
C LEU A 317 -21.53 35.22 54.96
N GLU A 318 -21.89 34.42 53.97
CA GLU A 318 -21.50 34.65 52.59
C GLU A 318 -22.62 35.43 51.90
N LEU A 319 -22.29 36.66 51.49
CA LEU A 319 -23.18 37.55 50.77
C LEU A 319 -22.94 37.40 49.26
N PHE A 320 -23.97 37.00 48.50
CA PHE A 320 -23.84 36.70 47.07
C PHE A 320 -25.13 37.07 46.32
N ASN A 321 -25.07 36.99 44.99
CA ASN A 321 -26.21 37.21 44.11
C ASN A 321 -26.12 36.32 42.86
N ASP A 322 -27.05 36.51 41.92
CA ASP A 322 -27.12 35.74 40.67
C ASP A 322 -25.79 35.79 39.88
N ASP A 323 -25.09 36.92 39.85
CA ASP A 323 -23.82 37.04 39.09
C ASP A 323 -22.72 36.14 39.68
N HIS A 324 -22.66 36.02 41.02
CA HIS A 324 -21.69 35.14 41.68
C HIS A 324 -21.96 33.67 41.34
N GLU A 325 -23.23 33.26 41.43
CA GLU A 325 -23.66 31.89 41.15
C GLU A 325 -23.44 31.51 39.69
N GLU A 326 -23.80 32.38 38.75
CA GLU A 326 -23.65 32.14 37.30
C GLU A 326 -22.18 32.19 36.83
N THR A 327 -21.30 32.93 37.53
CA THR A 327 -19.87 32.96 37.21
C THR A 327 -19.06 31.91 37.99
N GLY A 328 -19.68 31.24 38.97
CA GLY A 328 -18.99 30.30 39.87
C GLY A 328 -18.03 30.98 40.86
N ARG A 329 -18.20 32.28 41.10
CA ARG A 329 -17.39 33.02 42.07
C ARG A 329 -17.99 32.90 43.47
N ALA A 330 -17.11 32.82 44.46
CA ALA A 330 -17.52 32.89 45.85
C ALA A 330 -18.07 34.29 46.21
N GLY A 331 -19.03 34.33 47.12
CA GLY A 331 -19.57 35.59 47.64
C GLY A 331 -18.60 36.34 48.54
N HIS A 332 -19.03 37.46 49.09
CA HIS A 332 -18.28 38.19 50.11
C HIS A 332 -18.54 37.55 51.48
N LEU A 333 -17.48 37.03 52.12
CA LEU A 333 -17.58 36.33 53.41
C LEU A 333 -17.26 37.26 54.58
N VAL A 334 -18.17 37.35 55.54
CA VAL A 334 -18.09 38.30 56.66
C VAL A 334 -18.64 37.70 57.95
N GLU A 335 -18.01 38.01 59.08
CA GLU A 335 -18.44 37.53 60.39
C GLU A 335 -19.63 38.32 60.94
N VAL A 336 -20.55 37.65 61.62
CA VAL A 336 -21.71 38.26 62.30
C VAL A 336 -21.33 38.65 63.72
N LEU A 337 -21.47 39.93 64.05
CA LEU A 337 -21.23 40.45 65.40
C LEU A 337 -22.45 40.30 66.31
N LYS A 338 -23.64 40.56 65.76
CA LYS A 338 -24.89 40.62 66.52
C LYS A 338 -26.10 40.43 65.61
N THR A 339 -27.19 39.90 66.15
CA THR A 339 -28.51 39.87 65.51
C THR A 339 -29.59 40.48 66.43
N GLU A 340 -30.47 41.30 65.86
CA GLU A 340 -31.62 41.90 66.55
C GLU A 340 -32.86 41.83 65.66
N GLY A 341 -33.78 40.90 65.98
CA GLY A 341 -34.89 40.57 65.08
C GLY A 341 -34.36 40.07 63.73
N ASN A 342 -34.76 40.73 62.64
CA ASN A 342 -34.30 40.42 61.28
C ASN A 342 -33.08 41.25 60.83
N ARG A 343 -32.45 41.98 61.76
CA ARG A 343 -31.27 42.79 61.48
C ARG A 343 -30.01 42.06 61.91
N VAL A 344 -28.98 42.13 61.07
CA VAL A 344 -27.69 41.47 61.29
C VAL A 344 -26.58 42.51 61.17
N THR A 345 -25.80 42.65 62.25
CA THR A 345 -24.62 43.52 62.28
C THR A 345 -23.38 42.73 61.86
N LEU A 346 -22.67 43.24 60.85
CA LEU A 346 -21.54 42.58 60.22
C LEU A 346 -20.20 43.18 60.67
N ASN A 347 -19.17 42.34 60.77
CA ASN A 347 -17.80 42.73 61.08
C ASN A 347 -17.09 43.29 59.83
N LEU A 348 -17.41 44.52 59.45
CA LEU A 348 -16.78 45.22 58.32
C LEU A 348 -15.90 46.37 58.84
N PRO A 349 -14.57 46.21 58.88
CA PRO A 349 -13.68 47.23 59.44
C PRO A 349 -13.69 48.55 58.66
N THR A 350 -14.03 48.53 57.35
CA THR A 350 -14.21 49.73 56.53
C THR A 350 -15.56 49.69 55.79
N PRO A 351 -16.38 50.76 55.80
CA PRO A 351 -17.67 50.79 55.07
C PRO A 351 -17.54 50.61 53.54
N SER A 352 -16.36 50.91 52.98
CA SER A 352 -16.02 50.67 51.57
C SER A 352 -15.75 49.20 51.23
N ASP A 353 -15.63 48.33 52.24
CA ASP A 353 -15.36 46.90 52.06
C ASP A 353 -16.60 46.15 51.56
N MET A 354 -17.78 46.79 51.58
CA MET A 354 -19.00 46.24 51.02
C MET A 354 -19.09 46.43 49.50
N PRO A 355 -19.31 45.35 48.74
CA PRO A 355 -19.48 45.44 47.30
C PRO A 355 -20.82 46.10 46.96
N GLY A 356 -20.81 47.40 46.64
CA GLY A 356 -22.02 48.18 46.29
C GLY A 356 -22.84 47.63 45.11
N GLY A 357 -22.28 46.74 44.30
CA GLY A 357 -23.00 46.02 43.21
C GLY A 357 -23.83 44.82 43.67
N LEU A 358 -23.64 44.35 44.91
CA LEU A 358 -24.23 43.11 45.42
C LEU A 358 -25.76 43.20 45.55
N PHE A 359 -26.28 44.32 46.06
CA PHE A 359 -27.70 44.52 46.34
C PHE A 359 -28.55 44.90 45.13
N GLN A 360 -27.96 45.01 43.95
CA GLN A 360 -28.68 45.43 42.75
C GLN A 360 -29.64 44.36 42.22
N ARG A 361 -29.41 43.07 42.53
CA ARG A 361 -30.19 41.97 41.98
C ARG A 361 -30.16 40.74 42.88
N ASN A 362 -31.33 40.29 43.31
CA ASN A 362 -31.54 39.09 44.14
C ASN A 362 -30.42 38.79 45.18
N PRO A 363 -30.11 39.74 46.08
CA PRO A 363 -29.06 39.55 47.07
C PRO A 363 -29.49 38.52 48.11
N ARG A 364 -28.57 37.60 48.41
CA ARG A 364 -28.77 36.46 49.31
C ARG A 364 -27.62 36.37 50.29
N ALA A 365 -27.91 35.85 51.47
CA ALA A 365 -26.93 35.56 52.50
C ALA A 365 -27.03 34.09 52.88
N ARG A 366 -25.89 33.38 52.90
CA ARG A 366 -25.78 32.00 53.36
C ARG A 366 -24.98 31.94 54.65
N ARG A 367 -25.49 31.23 55.66
CA ARG A 367 -24.79 30.99 56.92
C ARG A 367 -23.73 29.90 56.76
N TRP A 368 -22.59 30.14 57.39
CA TRP A 368 -21.49 29.23 57.60
C TRP A 368 -21.10 29.23 59.08
N ASP A 369 -20.72 28.08 59.62
CA ASP A 369 -20.37 27.93 61.04
C ASP A 369 -18.92 28.29 61.33
N GLY A 370 -18.05 28.19 60.33
CA GLY A 370 -16.67 28.61 60.48
C GLY A 370 -15.89 28.66 59.18
N VAL A 371 -14.67 29.17 59.32
CA VAL A 371 -13.75 29.43 58.22
C VAL A 371 -12.38 28.92 58.59
N ILE A 372 -11.74 28.25 57.64
CA ILE A 372 -10.46 27.58 57.78
C ILE A 372 -9.48 28.23 56.83
N ALA A 373 -8.38 28.75 57.37
CA ALA A 373 -7.21 29.06 56.57
C ALA A 373 -6.43 27.76 56.29
N LEU A 374 -6.23 27.43 55.02
CA LEU A 374 -5.45 26.26 54.63
C LEU A 374 -3.99 26.69 54.40
N ALA A 375 -3.07 26.05 55.12
CA ALA A 375 -1.64 26.12 54.83
C ALA A 375 -1.29 25.34 53.53
N ALA A 376 0.00 25.24 53.21
CA ALA A 376 0.45 24.43 52.07
C ALA A 376 -0.02 22.97 52.23
N LEU A 377 -0.48 22.37 51.13
CA LEU A 377 -1.07 21.03 51.07
C LEU A 377 0.02 19.94 51.07
N THR A 378 0.99 20.05 51.97
CA THR A 378 2.20 19.23 51.97
C THR A 378 2.10 17.98 52.85
N GLY A 379 2.65 16.86 52.36
CA GLY A 379 2.75 15.59 53.11
C GLY A 379 2.24 14.37 52.35
N SER A 380 2.60 13.18 52.83
CA SER A 380 2.18 11.89 52.24
C SER A 380 0.87 11.39 52.85
N PRO A 381 0.09 10.54 52.15
CA PRO A 381 -1.15 9.94 52.68
C PRO A 381 -0.98 9.19 54.01
N GLY A 382 0.24 8.69 54.28
CA GLY A 382 0.59 7.96 55.49
C GLY A 382 0.93 8.81 56.71
N ASP A 383 1.13 10.13 56.56
CA ASP A 383 1.54 11.01 57.65
C ASP A 383 0.35 11.33 58.56
N ASN A 384 0.57 11.47 59.88
CA ASN A 384 -0.45 11.92 60.82
C ASN A 384 -0.53 13.46 60.97
N ALA A 385 0.25 14.21 60.19
CA ALA A 385 0.26 15.67 60.18
C ALA A 385 -0.75 16.25 59.17
N GLY A 386 -1.20 17.48 59.39
CA GLY A 386 -2.06 18.21 58.44
C GLY A 386 -3.56 18.03 58.62
N TRP A 387 -4.02 17.42 59.72
CA TRP A 387 -5.42 17.44 60.12
C TRP A 387 -5.81 18.82 60.65
N VAL A 388 -6.96 19.30 60.19
CA VAL A 388 -7.56 20.56 60.60
C VAL A 388 -8.84 20.25 61.37
N LYS A 389 -8.91 20.74 62.60
CA LYS A 389 -10.10 20.62 63.44
C LYS A 389 -11.19 21.58 62.96
N LEU A 390 -12.41 21.06 62.78
CA LEU A 390 -13.61 21.86 62.56
C LEU A 390 -14.22 22.25 63.91
N GLU A 391 -14.81 21.28 64.61
CA GLU A 391 -15.37 21.38 65.96
C GLU A 391 -15.64 19.96 66.50
N ASP A 392 -15.84 19.83 67.82
CA ASP A 392 -16.44 18.66 68.48
C ASP A 392 -15.93 17.27 68.03
N GLY A 393 -14.61 17.20 67.78
CA GLY A 393 -13.87 16.00 67.39
C GLY A 393 -13.86 15.69 65.88
N VAL A 394 -14.53 16.50 65.05
CA VAL A 394 -14.48 16.38 63.59
C VAL A 394 -13.23 17.06 63.04
N GLU A 395 -12.43 16.29 62.30
CA GLU A 395 -11.23 16.76 61.63
C GLU A 395 -11.24 16.41 60.14
N VAL A 396 -10.67 17.29 59.34
CA VAL A 396 -10.49 17.09 57.89
C VAL A 396 -9.05 17.27 57.49
N ARG A 397 -8.66 16.61 56.41
CA ARG A 397 -7.32 16.74 55.83
C ARG A 397 -7.40 16.74 54.32
N PHE A 398 -6.66 17.63 53.69
CA PHE A 398 -6.60 17.76 52.25
C PHE A 398 -5.30 17.17 51.71
N PHE A 399 -5.37 16.60 50.51
CA PHE A 399 -4.24 15.97 49.84
C PHE A 399 -4.41 16.03 48.32
N ASP A 400 -3.32 16.30 47.59
CA ASP A 400 -3.28 16.16 46.13
C ASP A 400 -2.41 14.95 45.73
N PRO A 401 -3.02 13.85 45.23
CA PRO A 401 -2.29 12.64 44.84
C PRO A 401 -1.37 12.82 43.64
N ARG A 402 -1.67 13.76 42.73
CA ARG A 402 -0.88 13.95 41.49
C ARG A 402 0.46 14.63 41.74
N LEU A 403 0.55 15.37 42.83
CA LEU A 403 1.70 16.17 43.18
C LEU A 403 2.56 15.54 44.28
N GLY A 404 2.22 14.33 44.74
CA GLY A 404 2.93 13.65 45.83
C GLY A 404 2.95 14.46 47.13
N GLY A 405 1.87 15.19 47.41
CA GLY A 405 1.85 16.15 48.51
C GLY A 405 2.65 17.43 48.24
N LYS A 406 2.79 17.86 46.98
CA LYS A 406 3.14 19.25 46.65
C LYS A 406 1.86 20.05 46.39
N ASP A 407 2.02 21.37 46.38
CA ASP A 407 0.92 22.30 46.54
C ASP A 407 -0.07 22.28 45.36
N GLY A 408 -1.20 21.59 45.55
CA GLY A 408 -2.30 21.53 44.58
C GLY A 408 -3.02 22.86 44.40
N LYS A 409 -3.67 23.05 43.25
CA LYS A 409 -4.60 24.16 43.04
C LYS A 409 -5.99 23.74 43.52
N LEU A 410 -6.53 24.49 44.49
CA LEU A 410 -7.93 24.36 44.87
C LEU A 410 -8.81 24.99 43.77
N ARG A 411 -10.04 24.51 43.63
CA ARG A 411 -11.04 25.14 42.76
C ARG A 411 -12.16 25.68 43.63
N VAL A 412 -12.47 26.97 43.46
CA VAL A 412 -13.58 27.61 44.19
C VAL A 412 -14.88 26.85 43.95
N GLY A 413 -15.62 26.57 45.03
CA GLY A 413 -16.87 25.82 44.99
C GLY A 413 -16.73 24.29 45.07
N ASP A 414 -15.52 23.72 45.03
CA ASP A 414 -15.31 22.32 45.38
C ASP A 414 -15.74 22.09 46.84
N TYR A 415 -16.53 21.04 47.09
CA TYR A 415 -17.03 20.73 48.43
C TYR A 415 -17.11 19.23 48.71
N TRP A 416 -17.25 18.90 50.00
CA TRP A 416 -17.47 17.56 50.51
C TRP A 416 -18.53 17.59 51.61
N THR A 417 -19.36 16.54 51.68
CA THR A 417 -20.33 16.35 52.76
C THR A 417 -19.91 15.20 53.69
N LEU A 418 -20.14 15.37 54.99
CA LEU A 418 -19.73 14.44 56.03
C LEU A 418 -20.88 14.18 57.00
N PRO A 419 -21.60 13.05 56.86
CA PRO A 419 -22.67 12.72 57.79
C PRO A 419 -22.08 12.28 59.14
N ALA A 420 -22.36 13.03 60.20
CA ALA A 420 -21.96 12.72 61.57
C ALA A 420 -23.13 12.08 62.34
N ARG A 421 -22.83 11.07 63.15
CA ARG A 421 -23.82 10.29 63.90
C ARG A 421 -23.46 10.19 65.37
N THR A 422 -24.34 10.68 66.22
CA THR A 422 -24.21 10.55 67.68
C THR A 422 -24.22 9.09 68.11
N ALA A 423 -25.08 8.26 67.50
CA ALA A 423 -25.25 6.86 67.87
C ALA A 423 -23.96 6.02 67.69
N THR A 424 -23.09 6.39 66.74
CA THR A 424 -21.81 5.71 66.50
C THR A 424 -20.61 6.51 67.03
N ALA A 425 -20.84 7.66 67.68
CA ALA A 425 -19.80 8.59 68.10
C ALA A 425 -18.78 8.89 66.98
N GLY A 426 -19.23 8.97 65.71
CA GLY A 426 -18.34 9.04 64.56
C GLY A 426 -18.98 9.65 63.32
N ILE A 427 -18.23 9.61 62.21
CA ILE A 427 -18.69 10.06 60.89
C ILE A 427 -18.81 8.89 59.91
N GLU A 428 -19.82 8.94 59.06
CA GLU A 428 -20.02 8.01 57.93
C GLU A 428 -19.06 8.40 56.79
N TRP A 429 -17.79 8.01 56.89
CA TRP A 429 -16.75 8.33 55.90
C TRP A 429 -16.15 7.04 55.28
N PRO A 430 -15.88 7.00 53.96
CA PRO A 430 -15.23 5.85 53.33
C PRO A 430 -13.85 5.57 53.94
N GLN A 431 -13.52 4.29 54.13
CA GLN A 431 -12.22 3.85 54.63
C GLN A 431 -11.44 3.05 53.58
N GLU A 432 -10.12 3.22 53.57
CA GLU A 432 -9.17 2.47 52.75
C GLU A 432 -8.08 1.89 53.66
N ALA A 433 -7.90 0.56 53.65
CA ALA A 433 -6.97 -0.16 54.53
C ALA A 433 -7.07 0.23 56.03
N GLY A 434 -8.30 0.47 56.53
CA GLY A 434 -8.56 0.84 57.93
C GLY A 434 -8.24 2.29 58.28
N LYS A 435 -7.94 3.14 57.30
CA LYS A 435 -7.74 4.59 57.47
C LYS A 435 -8.80 5.38 56.70
N PRO A 436 -9.10 6.63 57.10
CA PRO A 436 -9.96 7.52 56.31
C PRO A 436 -9.46 7.64 54.86
N ALA A 437 -10.33 7.33 53.89
CA ALA A 437 -10.00 7.42 52.48
C ALA A 437 -9.96 8.88 52.01
N PHE A 438 -9.11 9.17 51.02
CA PHE A 438 -9.05 10.47 50.36
C PHE A 438 -10.02 10.51 49.17
N VAL A 439 -11.14 11.23 49.33
CA VAL A 439 -12.26 11.27 48.37
C VAL A 439 -12.24 12.55 47.54
N ALA A 440 -12.63 12.45 46.26
CA ALA A 440 -12.78 13.59 45.35
C ALA A 440 -13.88 14.55 45.81
N PRO A 441 -13.81 15.86 45.45
CA PRO A 441 -14.89 16.78 45.75
C PRO A 441 -16.19 16.31 45.09
N GLN A 442 -17.30 16.45 45.82
CA GLN A 442 -18.68 16.33 45.33
C GLN A 442 -19.15 17.61 44.61
N GLY A 443 -18.22 18.54 44.39
CA GLY A 443 -18.40 19.86 43.80
C GLY A 443 -19.26 19.87 42.54
N VAL A 444 -19.68 21.07 42.15
CA VAL A 444 -20.40 21.29 40.90
C VAL A 444 -19.54 20.79 39.73
N LEU A 445 -19.91 19.63 39.18
CA LEU A 445 -19.26 19.07 38.01
C LEU A 445 -19.45 20.04 36.85
N ARG A 446 -18.34 20.62 36.38
CA ARG A 446 -18.28 21.52 35.23
C ARG A 446 -17.74 20.74 34.06
N ALA A 447 -18.55 20.63 33.02
CA ALA A 447 -18.18 19.96 31.78
C ALA A 447 -17.90 21.02 30.70
N PHE A 448 -16.93 20.74 29.82
CA PHE A 448 -16.41 21.70 28.85
C PHE A 448 -16.32 21.09 27.46
N THR A 449 -16.81 21.79 26.43
CA THR A 449 -16.54 21.42 25.03
C THR A 449 -16.23 22.62 24.16
N ARG A 450 -15.38 22.38 23.16
CA ARG A 450 -15.05 23.36 22.11
C ARG A 450 -16.23 23.45 21.14
N LEU A 451 -16.59 24.67 20.74
CA LEU A 451 -17.66 24.92 19.77
C LEU A 451 -17.11 25.46 18.45
N ALA A 452 -16.22 26.46 18.49
CA ALA A 452 -15.67 27.05 17.27
C ALA A 452 -14.36 27.81 17.53
N LEU A 453 -13.52 27.90 16.50
CA LEU A 453 -12.44 28.87 16.44
C LEU A 453 -12.92 30.16 15.78
N LEU A 454 -12.60 31.29 16.40
CA LEU A 454 -13.10 32.62 16.06
C LEU A 454 -11.93 33.60 15.97
N THR A 455 -11.98 34.51 15.01
CA THR A 455 -11.10 35.70 15.01
C THR A 455 -11.89 36.91 15.47
N CYS A 456 -11.25 37.76 16.28
CA CYS A 456 -11.72 39.11 16.57
C CYS A 456 -10.73 40.13 15.99
N GLN A 457 -11.22 41.03 15.14
CA GLN A 457 -10.45 42.13 14.57
C GLN A 457 -11.26 43.42 14.66
N SER A 458 -10.75 44.42 15.39
CA SER A 458 -11.41 45.71 15.61
C SER A 458 -12.83 45.55 16.16
N GLY A 459 -13.03 44.55 17.02
CA GLY A 459 -14.34 44.22 17.61
C GLY A 459 -15.27 43.41 16.70
N VAL A 460 -14.86 43.06 15.47
CA VAL A 460 -15.63 42.23 14.54
C VAL A 460 -15.24 40.77 14.68
N TRP A 461 -16.25 39.92 14.90
CA TRP A 461 -16.10 38.48 15.09
C TRP A 461 -16.41 37.72 13.81
N ALA A 462 -15.55 36.78 13.45
CA ALA A 462 -15.77 35.84 12.35
C ALA A 462 -15.39 34.41 12.75
N ARG A 463 -16.19 33.44 12.32
CA ARG A 463 -15.90 32.02 12.51
C ARG A 463 -14.82 31.58 11.52
N ILE A 464 -13.74 30.98 12.04
CA ILE A 464 -12.70 30.33 11.25
C ILE A 464 -13.07 28.86 11.01
N SER A 465 -13.45 28.15 12.06
CA SER A 465 -13.74 26.72 12.01
C SER A 465 -14.80 26.32 13.04
N ASP A 466 -15.60 25.31 12.73
CA ASP A 466 -16.56 24.69 13.64
C ASP A 466 -15.90 23.48 14.30
N CYS A 467 -15.85 23.47 15.64
CA CYS A 467 -15.20 22.43 16.42
C CYS A 467 -16.17 21.38 16.99
N ARG A 468 -17.48 21.55 16.75
CA ARG A 468 -18.51 20.63 17.26
C ARG A 468 -18.36 19.25 16.65
N GLN A 469 -18.53 18.22 17.46
CA GLN A 469 -18.54 16.83 17.01
C GLN A 469 -19.98 16.45 16.65
N LEU A 470 -20.35 16.59 15.37
CA LEU A 470 -21.68 16.22 14.89
C LEU A 470 -21.79 14.69 14.81
N PHE A 471 -22.92 14.12 15.22
CA PHE A 471 -23.20 12.69 15.07
C PHE A 471 -24.64 12.47 14.54
N PRO A 472 -24.84 11.49 13.64
CA PRO A 472 -26.17 11.03 13.26
C PRO A 472 -26.75 10.12 14.34
N ALA A 473 -28.04 9.76 14.26
CA ALA A 473 -28.59 8.76 15.16
C ALA A 473 -27.80 7.43 15.10
N LEU A 474 -27.75 6.66 16.19
CA LEU A 474 -27.03 5.37 16.21
C LEU A 474 -27.53 4.40 15.12
N THR A 475 -28.82 4.44 14.79
CA THR A 475 -29.45 3.67 13.70
C THR A 475 -29.02 4.13 12.30
N GLU A 476 -28.32 5.25 12.19
CA GLU A 476 -27.89 5.88 10.95
C GLU A 476 -26.36 5.92 10.82
N LEU A 477 -25.61 5.23 11.67
CA LEU A 477 -24.15 5.07 11.57
C LEU A 477 -23.77 4.09 10.44
N THR A 478 -24.21 4.40 9.22
CA THR A 478 -23.84 3.71 7.99
C THR A 478 -22.46 4.15 7.53
N ASN A 479 -21.51 3.21 7.40
CA ASN A 479 -20.17 3.47 6.90
C ASN A 479 -19.97 2.84 5.52
N LEU A 480 -19.13 3.48 4.71
CA LEU A 480 -18.64 2.92 3.45
C LEU A 480 -17.35 2.14 3.72
N HIS A 481 -17.30 0.89 3.28
CA HIS A 481 -16.18 -0.02 3.46
C HIS A 481 -15.62 -0.44 2.09
N TYR A 482 -14.30 -0.52 2.00
CA TYR A 482 -13.63 -1.10 0.83
C TYR A 482 -13.85 -2.60 0.80
N VAL A 483 -14.22 -3.15 -0.37
CA VAL A 483 -14.36 -4.60 -0.59
C VAL A 483 -13.30 -5.11 -1.55
N GLY A 484 -13.16 -4.50 -2.74
CA GLY A 484 -12.28 -5.01 -3.77
C GLY A 484 -12.20 -4.16 -5.04
N GLY A 485 -11.31 -4.53 -5.96
CA GLY A 485 -11.18 -3.91 -7.28
C GLY A 485 -10.14 -2.79 -7.41
N ASP A 486 -9.37 -2.45 -6.37
CA ASP A 486 -8.29 -1.46 -6.45
C ASP A 486 -6.97 -2.05 -7.03
N GLY A 487 -6.08 -1.18 -7.49
CA GLY A 487 -4.71 -1.51 -7.89
C GLY A 487 -4.59 -2.28 -9.21
N GLN A 488 -5.63 -2.29 -10.03
CA GLN A 488 -5.66 -3.07 -11.27
C GLN A 488 -4.83 -2.41 -12.37
N GLN A 489 -4.34 -3.23 -13.30
CA GLN A 489 -3.65 -2.78 -14.52
C GLN A 489 -4.41 -3.22 -15.76
N ALA A 490 -4.44 -2.36 -16.77
CA ALA A 490 -5.04 -2.65 -18.07
C ALA A 490 -4.09 -2.33 -19.22
N MET A 491 -4.05 -3.18 -20.24
CA MET A 491 -3.18 -2.98 -21.40
C MET A 491 -3.87 -2.09 -22.43
N PRO A 492 -3.34 -0.90 -22.76
CA PRO A 492 -3.88 -0.07 -23.83
C PRO A 492 -3.50 -0.63 -25.21
N ASN A 493 -4.37 -0.46 -26.20
CA ASN A 493 -4.04 -0.71 -27.60
C ASN A 493 -3.71 0.62 -28.30
N PRO A 494 -2.43 0.95 -28.52
CA PRO A 494 -2.04 2.20 -29.17
C PRO A 494 -2.48 2.29 -30.64
N LEU A 495 -2.78 1.16 -31.30
CA LEU A 495 -3.27 1.12 -32.69
C LEU A 495 -4.79 1.35 -32.79
N ASN A 496 -5.52 1.22 -31.68
CA ASN A 496 -6.95 1.50 -31.60
C ASN A 496 -7.29 1.97 -30.17
N PRO A 497 -7.07 3.26 -29.84
CA PRO A 497 -7.24 3.78 -28.49
C PRO A 497 -8.73 3.81 -28.12
N GLN A 498 -9.16 2.83 -27.32
CA GLN A 498 -10.51 2.72 -26.77
C GLN A 498 -10.45 2.62 -25.24
N PRO A 499 -11.48 3.07 -24.49
CA PRO A 499 -11.56 2.86 -23.06
C PRO A 499 -11.45 1.37 -22.70
N ILE A 500 -10.57 1.03 -21.75
CA ILE A 500 -10.28 -0.37 -21.38
C ILE A 500 -10.98 -0.72 -20.08
N LYS A 501 -11.93 -1.66 -20.13
CA LYS A 501 -12.59 -2.18 -18.94
C LYS A 501 -11.58 -2.88 -18.02
N LEU A 502 -11.61 -2.57 -16.72
CA LEU A 502 -10.88 -3.34 -15.71
C LEU A 502 -11.43 -4.77 -15.59
N ALA A 503 -10.57 -5.70 -15.16
CA ALA A 503 -10.92 -7.11 -15.08
C ALA A 503 -11.93 -7.41 -13.96
N SER A 504 -11.82 -6.69 -12.84
CA SER A 504 -12.76 -6.74 -11.72
C SER A 504 -13.47 -5.40 -11.57
N PRO A 505 -14.77 -5.37 -11.20
CA PRO A 505 -15.44 -4.13 -10.85
C PRO A 505 -14.85 -3.56 -9.54
N LEU A 506 -15.04 -2.26 -9.34
CA LEU A 506 -14.85 -1.63 -8.05
C LEU A 506 -15.97 -2.07 -7.12
N GLU A 507 -15.63 -2.52 -5.92
CA GLU A 507 -16.59 -3.01 -4.94
C GLU A 507 -16.45 -2.25 -3.61
N VAL A 508 -17.59 -1.78 -3.12
CA VAL A 508 -17.72 -1.10 -1.83
C VAL A 508 -18.92 -1.66 -1.08
N ALA A 509 -18.87 -1.60 0.24
CA ALA A 509 -19.90 -2.13 1.13
C ALA A 509 -20.46 -1.00 1.99
N VAL A 510 -21.79 -0.95 2.17
CA VAL A 510 -22.46 -0.01 3.08
C VAL A 510 -23.05 -0.78 4.23
N TYR A 511 -22.53 -0.54 5.43
CA TYR A 511 -22.88 -1.29 6.64
C TYR A 511 -23.25 -0.35 7.77
N ASN A 512 -24.27 -0.70 8.55
CA ASN A 512 -24.49 -0.12 9.87
C ASN A 512 -23.97 -1.11 10.91
N GLY A 513 -22.77 -0.84 11.45
CA GLY A 513 -22.05 -1.80 12.26
C GLY A 513 -21.74 -3.08 11.47
N GLN A 514 -22.30 -4.22 11.88
CA GLN A 514 -22.16 -5.50 11.17
C GLN A 514 -23.31 -5.80 10.19
N PHE A 515 -24.32 -4.93 10.12
CA PHE A 515 -25.53 -5.19 9.34
C PHE A 515 -25.42 -4.57 7.95
N PRO A 516 -25.55 -5.35 6.88
CA PRO A 516 -25.53 -4.82 5.52
C PRO A 516 -26.76 -3.95 5.26
N VAL A 517 -26.56 -2.83 4.57
CA VAL A 517 -27.63 -1.91 4.19
C VAL A 517 -27.92 -2.08 2.71
N ALA A 518 -29.07 -2.68 2.38
CA ALA A 518 -29.52 -2.83 1.00
C ALA A 518 -30.17 -1.55 0.46
N GLY A 519 -29.97 -1.26 -0.82
CA GLY A 519 -30.58 -0.13 -1.51
C GLY A 519 -29.94 1.24 -1.22
N ALA A 520 -28.86 1.30 -0.44
CA ALA A 520 -28.06 2.51 -0.30
C ALA A 520 -27.35 2.85 -1.62
N THR A 521 -27.31 4.14 -1.96
CA THR A 521 -26.72 4.64 -3.21
C THR A 521 -25.29 5.10 -2.99
N VAL A 522 -24.36 4.63 -3.82
CA VAL A 522 -22.96 5.05 -3.83
C VAL A 522 -22.62 5.65 -5.19
N ARG A 523 -22.07 6.86 -5.18
CA ARG A 523 -21.65 7.60 -6.37
C ARG A 523 -20.19 7.33 -6.67
N PHE A 524 -19.90 6.86 -7.87
CA PHE A 524 -18.55 6.71 -8.39
C PHE A 524 -18.21 7.90 -9.29
N ARG A 525 -16.97 8.39 -9.20
CA ARG A 525 -16.43 9.47 -10.05
C ARG A 525 -15.08 9.04 -10.62
N ALA A 526 -14.94 8.99 -11.93
CA ALA A 526 -13.69 8.68 -12.64
C ALA A 526 -13.29 9.86 -13.52
N PRO A 527 -12.46 10.81 -13.04
CA PRO A 527 -12.12 12.03 -13.78
C PRO A 527 -11.43 11.78 -15.13
N ASP A 528 -10.74 10.65 -15.25
CA ASP A 528 -9.95 10.31 -16.42
C ASP A 528 -10.56 9.23 -17.29
N GLY A 529 -11.40 8.36 -16.72
CA GLY A 529 -11.99 7.20 -17.39
C GLY A 529 -13.52 7.30 -17.56
N LEU A 530 -14.16 6.18 -17.86
CA LEU A 530 -15.62 6.06 -17.95
C LEU A 530 -16.13 4.98 -16.99
N LEU A 531 -17.37 5.12 -16.55
CA LEU A 531 -18.07 4.16 -15.69
C LEU A 531 -19.10 3.36 -16.50
N ALA A 532 -19.87 2.49 -15.84
CA ALA A 532 -20.80 1.57 -16.50
C ALA A 532 -21.82 2.28 -17.43
N ASN A 533 -22.28 3.47 -17.05
CA ASN A 533 -23.17 4.31 -17.88
C ASN A 533 -22.49 5.07 -19.04
N GLY A 534 -21.18 4.91 -19.23
CA GLY A 534 -20.42 5.59 -20.28
C GLY A 534 -20.05 7.05 -19.99
N THR A 535 -20.20 7.51 -18.75
CA THR A 535 -19.82 8.87 -18.31
C THR A 535 -18.78 8.84 -17.19
N GLN A 536 -18.30 10.00 -16.74
CA GLN A 536 -17.32 10.13 -15.65
C GLN A 536 -17.95 10.01 -14.25
N GLN A 537 -19.27 9.91 -14.15
CA GLN A 537 -19.99 9.79 -12.87
C GLN A 537 -21.16 8.82 -13.01
N ASP A 538 -21.25 7.85 -12.10
CA ASP A 538 -22.34 6.88 -12.10
C ASP A 538 -22.69 6.46 -10.68
N ASP A 539 -23.95 6.12 -10.44
CA ASP A 539 -24.46 5.76 -9.13
C ASP A 539 -24.82 4.28 -9.12
N ALA A 540 -24.30 3.51 -8.16
CA ALA A 540 -24.65 2.12 -7.92
C ALA A 540 -25.48 1.98 -6.64
N THR A 541 -26.40 1.02 -6.63
CA THR A 541 -27.14 0.67 -5.41
C THR A 541 -26.59 -0.62 -4.81
N THR A 542 -26.58 -0.68 -3.49
CA THR A 542 -26.14 -1.85 -2.73
C THR A 542 -27.15 -3.00 -2.79
N ASN A 543 -26.65 -4.23 -2.91
CA ASN A 543 -27.47 -5.45 -2.91
C ASN A 543 -27.87 -5.89 -1.47
N GLY A 544 -28.46 -7.08 -1.33
CA GLY A 544 -28.86 -7.64 -0.03
C GLY A 544 -27.70 -7.91 0.96
N GLU A 545 -26.46 -7.95 0.47
CA GLU A 545 -25.24 -8.07 1.28
C GLU A 545 -24.58 -6.69 1.54
N GLY A 546 -25.26 -5.61 1.16
CA GLY A 546 -24.77 -4.24 1.33
C GLY A 546 -23.68 -3.85 0.33
N ILE A 547 -23.44 -4.63 -0.73
CA ILE A 547 -22.34 -4.39 -1.69
C ILE A 547 -22.86 -3.64 -2.91
N ALA A 548 -22.20 -2.54 -3.26
CA ALA A 548 -22.36 -1.83 -4.53
C ALA A 548 -21.15 -2.11 -5.43
N ARG A 549 -21.40 -2.30 -6.73
CA ARG A 549 -20.39 -2.63 -7.74
C ARG A 549 -20.37 -1.60 -8.85
N MET A 550 -19.20 -1.26 -9.35
CA MET A 550 -19.04 -0.35 -10.49
C MET A 550 -17.98 -0.85 -11.47
N ASP A 551 -18.37 -1.00 -12.73
CA ASP A 551 -17.42 -1.25 -13.82
C ASP A 551 -16.69 0.05 -14.16
N TRP A 552 -15.36 0.00 -14.16
CA TRP A 552 -14.51 1.15 -14.49
C TRP A 552 -13.69 0.87 -15.76
N PHE A 553 -13.73 1.80 -16.70
CA PHE A 553 -13.03 1.77 -17.97
C PHE A 553 -11.94 2.85 -17.96
N LEU A 554 -10.68 2.46 -18.03
CA LEU A 554 -9.55 3.39 -18.06
C LEU A 554 -9.49 4.10 -19.41
N SER A 555 -9.18 5.38 -19.41
CA SER A 555 -8.88 6.10 -20.64
C SER A 555 -7.60 5.54 -21.28
N PRO A 556 -7.57 5.37 -22.62
CA PRO A 556 -6.39 4.89 -23.32
C PRO A 556 -5.31 5.98 -23.51
N ALA A 557 -5.52 7.19 -23.00
CA ALA A 557 -4.61 8.31 -23.22
C ALA A 557 -3.25 8.06 -22.56
N ALA A 558 -2.17 8.05 -23.36
CA ALA A 558 -0.82 7.77 -22.89
C ALA A 558 -0.30 8.76 -21.83
N ALA A 559 -0.86 9.98 -21.76
CA ALA A 559 -0.54 10.95 -20.71
C ALA A 559 -1.14 10.61 -19.32
N LYS A 560 -2.07 9.65 -19.26
CA LYS A 560 -2.85 9.29 -18.07
C LYS A 560 -2.54 7.86 -17.62
N LEU A 561 -1.28 7.62 -17.25
CA LEU A 561 -0.79 6.29 -16.87
C LEU A 561 -1.41 5.78 -15.58
N ASN A 562 -1.60 6.65 -14.58
CA ASN A 562 -2.32 6.35 -13.35
C ASN A 562 -3.62 7.13 -13.37
N GLN A 563 -4.73 6.45 -13.13
CA GLN A 563 -6.05 7.05 -13.09
C GLN A 563 -6.66 6.74 -11.72
N THR A 564 -7.63 7.57 -11.32
CA THR A 564 -8.31 7.41 -10.05
C THR A 564 -9.82 7.33 -10.25
N CYS A 565 -10.48 6.63 -9.34
CA CYS A 565 -11.92 6.66 -9.20
C CYS A 565 -12.27 6.82 -7.72
N THR A 566 -13.20 7.71 -7.39
CA THR A 566 -13.69 7.85 -6.02
C THR A 566 -15.07 7.27 -5.88
N ALA A 567 -15.37 6.65 -4.74
CA ALA A 567 -16.69 6.14 -4.40
C ALA A 567 -17.20 6.86 -3.15
N GLU A 568 -18.41 7.44 -3.25
CA GLU A 568 -18.98 8.32 -2.24
C GLU A 568 -20.39 7.88 -1.83
N LEU A 569 -20.64 7.64 -0.55
CA LEU A 569 -21.98 7.31 -0.05
C LEU A 569 -22.92 8.53 -0.13
N LEU A 570 -24.09 8.34 -0.76
CA LEU A 570 -25.12 9.36 -0.88
C LEU A 570 -26.25 9.19 0.13
N GLN A 571 -26.80 10.33 0.58
CA GLN A 571 -28.04 10.42 1.33
C GLN A 571 -28.93 11.47 0.67
N ALA A 572 -30.15 11.10 0.27
CA ALA A 572 -31.08 11.96 -0.47
C ALA A 572 -30.47 12.65 -1.72
N GLY A 573 -29.51 11.99 -2.38
CA GLY A 573 -28.85 12.48 -3.60
C GLY A 573 -27.64 13.41 -3.37
N ALA A 574 -27.32 13.75 -2.12
CA ALA A 574 -26.13 14.51 -1.73
C ALA A 574 -25.12 13.65 -0.97
N SER A 575 -23.86 14.08 -0.96
CA SER A 575 -22.79 13.51 -0.13
C SER A 575 -23.22 13.44 1.33
N ALA A 576 -23.18 12.26 1.94
CA ALA A 576 -23.53 12.12 3.35
C ALA A 576 -22.47 12.85 4.22
N PRO A 577 -22.81 13.90 5.00
CA PRO A 577 -21.82 14.68 5.76
C PRO A 577 -21.24 13.91 6.96
N GLY A 578 -19.97 14.14 7.30
CA GLY A 578 -19.40 13.79 8.62
C GLY A 578 -19.02 12.33 8.84
N LYS A 579 -18.86 11.52 7.79
CA LYS A 579 -18.47 10.11 7.89
C LYS A 579 -17.33 9.79 6.90
N PHE A 580 -16.60 8.70 7.14
CA PHE A 580 -15.64 8.13 6.18
C PHE A 580 -16.40 7.59 4.97
N ASN A 581 -16.79 8.49 4.07
CA ASN A 581 -17.70 8.21 2.97
C ASN A 581 -17.04 8.22 1.61
N GLU A 582 -15.78 8.61 1.50
CA GLU A 582 -15.07 8.63 0.24
C GLU A 582 -13.94 7.58 0.25
N LEU A 583 -14.00 6.64 -0.68
CA LEU A 583 -12.96 5.67 -0.95
C LEU A 583 -12.28 6.01 -2.27
N HIS A 584 -10.96 5.95 -2.30
CA HIS A 584 -10.17 6.19 -3.49
C HIS A 584 -9.68 4.86 -4.06
N PHE A 585 -9.97 4.64 -5.34
CA PHE A 585 -9.43 3.57 -6.15
C PHE A 585 -8.42 4.14 -7.13
N SER A 586 -7.44 3.33 -7.47
CA SER A 586 -6.36 3.60 -8.40
C SER A 586 -6.23 2.43 -9.37
N ALA A 587 -5.91 2.75 -10.61
CA ALA A 587 -5.57 1.75 -11.60
C ALA A 587 -4.63 2.37 -12.64
N SER A 588 -3.85 1.54 -13.33
CA SER A 588 -2.85 2.03 -14.26
C SER A 588 -2.82 1.33 -15.61
N LEU A 589 -2.34 2.05 -16.61
CA LEU A 589 -2.08 1.50 -17.93
C LEU A 589 -0.74 0.74 -17.91
N ALA A 590 -0.78 -0.53 -18.30
CA ALA A 590 0.42 -1.35 -18.47
C ALA A 590 1.11 -1.00 -19.80
N VAL A 591 2.12 -0.12 -19.75
CA VAL A 591 2.88 0.33 -20.93
C VAL A 591 4.36 -0.01 -20.81
N ALA A 592 4.99 -0.35 -21.93
CA ALA A 592 6.42 -0.73 -21.97
C ALA A 592 7.37 0.39 -21.52
N ALA A 593 6.99 1.67 -21.68
CA ALA A 593 7.72 2.82 -21.14
C ALA A 593 7.85 2.80 -19.60
N ALA A 594 6.97 2.10 -18.89
CA ALA A 594 6.98 2.00 -17.44
C ALA A 594 7.58 0.68 -16.93
N VAL A 595 8.07 -0.19 -17.82
CA VAL A 595 8.70 -1.47 -17.46
C VAL A 595 10.21 -1.33 -17.54
N ALA A 596 10.90 -1.51 -16.41
CA ALA A 596 12.34 -1.41 -16.33
C ALA A 596 13.05 -2.50 -17.15
N TYR A 597 14.13 -2.12 -17.82
CA TYR A 597 15.06 -3.01 -18.51
C TYR A 597 16.44 -2.89 -17.87
N ASN A 598 17.13 -4.02 -17.65
CA ASN A 598 18.49 -4.04 -17.11
C ASN A 598 19.52 -4.22 -18.25
N PRO A 599 20.22 -3.16 -18.68
CA PRO A 599 21.18 -3.24 -19.76
C PRO A 599 22.55 -3.79 -19.34
N ALA A 600 22.75 -4.27 -18.11
CA ALA A 600 24.08 -4.70 -17.62
C ALA A 600 24.75 -5.80 -18.49
N GLY A 601 23.95 -6.65 -19.14
CA GLY A 601 24.45 -7.67 -20.09
C GLY A 601 24.65 -7.16 -21.53
N CYS A 602 24.33 -5.90 -21.81
CA CYS A 602 24.37 -5.30 -23.15
C CYS A 602 25.12 -3.95 -23.11
N PRO A 603 26.46 -3.94 -23.29
CA PRO A 603 27.30 -2.75 -23.14
C PRO A 603 26.86 -1.56 -23.99
N ASP A 604 26.40 -1.82 -25.22
CA ASP A 604 25.93 -0.77 -26.14
C ASP A 604 24.66 -0.08 -25.62
N MET A 605 23.68 -0.87 -25.16
CA MET A 605 22.43 -0.34 -24.61
C MET A 605 22.67 0.36 -23.25
N LEU A 606 23.65 -0.11 -22.48
CA LEU A 606 24.08 0.56 -21.25
C LEU A 606 24.70 1.93 -21.57
N ALA A 607 25.54 2.01 -22.61
CA ALA A 607 26.14 3.27 -23.06
C ALA A 607 25.10 4.26 -23.62
N GLU A 608 24.02 3.76 -24.24
CA GLU A 608 22.89 4.56 -24.75
C GLU A 608 21.90 4.99 -23.65
N GLY A 609 22.08 4.56 -22.40
CA GLY A 609 21.19 4.89 -21.29
C GLY A 609 19.81 4.21 -21.36
N VAL A 610 19.71 3.08 -22.07
CA VAL A 610 18.46 2.32 -22.24
C VAL A 610 18.09 1.64 -20.92
N ASN A 611 16.97 2.06 -20.31
CA ASN A 611 16.53 1.57 -19.01
C ASN A 611 15.06 1.12 -18.96
N THR A 612 14.35 1.13 -20.08
CA THR A 612 12.97 0.62 -20.20
C THR A 612 12.83 -0.31 -21.40
N VAL A 613 11.83 -1.20 -21.35
CA VAL A 613 11.55 -2.14 -22.46
C VAL A 613 11.27 -1.39 -23.76
N GLN A 614 10.56 -0.25 -23.70
CA GLN A 614 10.30 0.56 -24.88
C GLN A 614 11.60 1.14 -25.47
N LEU A 615 12.48 1.73 -24.65
CA LEU A 615 13.76 2.25 -25.14
C LEU A 615 14.64 1.15 -25.76
N ALA A 616 14.59 -0.08 -25.23
CA ALA A 616 15.32 -1.21 -25.79
C ALA A 616 14.80 -1.59 -27.18
N LEU A 617 13.48 -1.67 -27.35
CA LEU A 617 12.86 -1.94 -28.66
C LEU A 617 13.12 -0.79 -29.64
N ASP A 618 12.99 0.46 -29.20
CA ASP A 618 13.23 1.63 -30.05
C ASP A 618 14.71 1.72 -30.48
N SER A 619 15.66 1.38 -29.60
CA SER A 619 17.09 1.30 -29.94
C SER A 619 17.35 0.19 -30.96
N LEU A 620 16.74 -0.99 -30.80
CA LEU A 620 16.84 -2.08 -31.78
C LEU A 620 16.25 -1.70 -33.14
N CYS A 621 15.08 -1.07 -33.18
CA CYS A 621 14.43 -0.66 -34.42
C CYS A 621 15.22 0.41 -35.20
N LYS A 622 16.03 1.23 -34.51
CA LYS A 622 16.89 2.25 -35.14
C LYS A 622 18.18 1.67 -35.73
N ARG A 623 18.54 0.44 -35.39
CA ARG A 623 19.70 -0.24 -35.97
C ARG A 623 19.29 -0.76 -37.35
N ASN A 624 19.76 -0.12 -38.42
CA ASN A 624 19.59 -0.62 -39.79
C ASN A 624 20.15 -2.04 -39.88
N HIS A 625 19.32 -3.01 -40.27
CA HIS A 625 19.73 -4.39 -40.54
C HIS A 625 20.64 -4.45 -41.79
N VAL A 626 21.92 -4.12 -41.64
CA VAL A 626 23.00 -4.38 -42.63
C VAL A 626 24.00 -5.40 -42.07
N GLY A 627 23.51 -6.32 -41.24
CA GLY A 627 24.34 -7.20 -40.40
C GLY A 627 24.10 -8.69 -40.66
N GLY A 628 23.92 -9.10 -41.92
CA GLY A 628 24.24 -10.48 -42.27
C GLY A 628 25.77 -10.58 -42.36
N CYS A 629 26.39 -11.60 -41.78
CA CYS A 629 27.84 -11.83 -41.84
C CYS A 629 28.36 -12.07 -43.29
N CYS A 630 27.50 -11.96 -44.30
CA CYS A 630 27.72 -12.42 -45.66
C CYS A 630 27.48 -11.32 -46.68
N VAL A 631 28.43 -11.19 -47.60
CA VAL A 631 28.37 -10.29 -48.75
C VAL A 631 27.39 -10.85 -49.78
N THR A 632 26.44 -10.05 -50.24
CA THR A 632 25.41 -10.48 -51.18
C THR A 632 25.90 -10.48 -52.63
N VAL A 633 25.56 -11.53 -53.39
CA VAL A 633 25.95 -11.72 -54.79
C VAL A 633 24.69 -11.97 -55.64
N GLY A 634 24.56 -11.25 -56.76
CA GLY A 634 23.45 -11.36 -57.71
C GLY A 634 23.06 -10.01 -58.30
N ARG A 635 21.99 -9.97 -59.13
CA ARG A 635 21.53 -8.75 -59.85
C ARG A 635 21.29 -7.53 -58.94
N GLU A 636 20.88 -7.77 -57.70
CA GLU A 636 20.63 -6.75 -56.66
C GLU A 636 21.57 -6.89 -55.45
N GLY A 637 22.60 -7.73 -55.56
CA GLY A 637 23.61 -7.91 -54.52
C GLY A 637 24.69 -6.85 -54.56
N GLU A 638 25.52 -6.80 -53.51
CA GLU A 638 26.71 -5.96 -53.43
C GLU A 638 27.70 -6.23 -54.58
N PHE A 639 27.78 -7.49 -55.05
CA PHE A 639 28.52 -7.87 -56.24
C PHE A 639 27.64 -8.53 -57.30
N PRO A 640 27.85 -8.24 -58.60
CA PRO A 640 27.02 -8.77 -59.66
C PRO A 640 27.26 -10.26 -59.96
N THR A 641 28.49 -10.77 -59.71
CA THR A 641 28.88 -12.16 -59.99
C THR A 641 29.78 -12.72 -58.90
N LEU A 642 29.75 -14.04 -58.73
CA LEU A 642 30.49 -14.77 -57.70
C LEU A 642 32.01 -14.63 -57.88
N ASP A 643 32.50 -14.72 -59.12
CA ASP A 643 33.93 -14.62 -59.43
C ASP A 643 34.50 -13.24 -59.10
N ARG A 644 33.75 -12.18 -59.37
CA ARG A 644 34.15 -10.82 -59.02
C ARG A 644 34.15 -10.60 -57.52
N ALA A 645 33.13 -11.08 -56.82
CA ALA A 645 33.02 -10.96 -55.37
C ALA A 645 34.22 -11.60 -54.68
N LEU A 646 34.49 -12.88 -55.00
CA LEU A 646 35.57 -13.62 -54.35
C LEU A 646 36.96 -13.02 -54.64
N ARG A 647 37.25 -12.67 -55.90
CA ARG A 647 38.55 -12.08 -56.27
C ARG A 647 38.79 -10.73 -55.59
N GLU A 648 37.76 -9.89 -55.49
CA GLU A 648 37.89 -8.57 -54.88
C GLU A 648 38.09 -8.66 -53.36
N LEU A 649 37.35 -9.55 -52.66
CA LEU A 649 37.52 -9.75 -51.22
C LEU A 649 38.90 -10.34 -50.88
N LEU A 650 39.39 -11.29 -51.69
CA LEU A 650 40.74 -11.81 -51.54
C LEU A 650 41.82 -10.75 -51.79
N LYS A 651 41.60 -9.86 -52.78
CA LYS A 651 42.51 -8.73 -53.05
C LYS A 651 42.57 -7.74 -51.89
N ARG A 652 41.50 -7.62 -51.11
CA ARG A 652 41.43 -6.80 -49.88
C ARG A 652 42.11 -7.45 -48.67
N GLY A 653 42.53 -8.72 -48.79
CA GLY A 653 43.20 -9.45 -47.71
C GLY A 653 42.22 -10.05 -46.69
N GLU A 654 40.96 -10.29 -47.08
CA GLU A 654 39.97 -10.92 -46.20
C GLU A 654 40.22 -12.43 -46.10
N ASN A 655 40.26 -12.94 -44.86
CA ASN A 655 40.54 -14.34 -44.56
C ASN A 655 39.28 -15.14 -44.19
N ASP A 656 38.20 -14.50 -43.74
CA ASP A 656 36.93 -15.17 -43.39
C ASP A 656 35.82 -14.59 -44.27
N ILE A 657 35.59 -15.24 -45.42
CA ILE A 657 34.69 -14.75 -46.47
C ILE A 657 33.37 -15.52 -46.40
N CYS A 658 32.25 -14.82 -46.21
CA CYS A 658 30.91 -15.37 -46.43
C CYS A 658 30.21 -14.68 -47.60
N LEU A 659 29.70 -15.46 -48.55
CA LEU A 659 28.98 -15.00 -49.73
C LEU A 659 27.57 -15.60 -49.77
N CYS A 660 26.56 -14.73 -49.89
CA CYS A 660 25.16 -15.10 -50.01
C CYS A 660 24.68 -14.87 -51.46
N LEU A 661 24.48 -15.95 -52.19
CA LEU A 661 23.90 -15.93 -53.54
C LEU A 661 22.38 -15.71 -53.44
N LEU A 662 21.92 -14.54 -53.90
CA LEU A 662 20.49 -14.19 -53.91
C LEU A 662 19.67 -15.18 -54.78
N PRO A 663 18.36 -15.35 -54.55
CA PRO A 663 17.51 -16.18 -55.41
C PRO A 663 17.59 -15.75 -56.89
N GLY A 664 17.74 -16.72 -57.80
CA GLY A 664 17.86 -16.46 -59.24
C GLY A 664 18.96 -17.26 -59.93
N ASP A 665 19.18 -16.93 -61.21
CA ASP A 665 20.23 -17.53 -62.03
C ASP A 665 21.50 -16.67 -61.99
N HIS A 666 22.62 -17.29 -61.65
CA HIS A 666 23.94 -16.68 -61.56
C HIS A 666 24.82 -17.21 -62.68
N ARG A 667 25.67 -16.35 -63.24
CA ARG A 667 26.68 -16.70 -64.24
C ARG A 667 28.03 -16.13 -63.81
N LEU A 668 29.10 -16.81 -64.16
CA LEU A 668 30.46 -16.29 -63.98
C LEU A 668 30.82 -15.36 -65.14
N THR A 669 31.56 -14.28 -64.86
CA THR A 669 32.08 -13.40 -65.92
C THR A 669 33.33 -13.94 -66.61
N ASP A 670 34.12 -14.75 -65.92
CA ASP A 670 35.35 -15.41 -66.40
C ASP A 670 35.59 -16.70 -65.59
N ASP A 671 36.66 -17.45 -65.88
CA ASP A 671 37.09 -18.62 -65.11
C ASP A 671 37.20 -18.30 -63.61
N LEU A 672 36.70 -19.19 -62.75
CA LEU A 672 36.84 -19.10 -61.30
C LEU A 672 37.94 -20.04 -60.82
N VAL A 673 39.19 -19.63 -60.99
CA VAL A 673 40.38 -20.35 -60.49
C VAL A 673 41.00 -19.54 -59.37
N VAL A 674 40.86 -20.01 -58.12
CA VAL A 674 41.21 -19.23 -56.92
C VAL A 674 42.00 -20.07 -55.93
N ASP A 675 43.06 -19.45 -55.40
CA ASP A 675 43.94 -20.02 -54.39
C ASP A 675 43.82 -19.31 -53.04
N GLY A 676 43.35 -20.03 -52.03
CA GLY A 676 43.13 -19.55 -50.66
C GLY A 676 44.39 -19.51 -49.77
N LYS A 677 45.57 -19.87 -50.30
CA LYS A 677 46.89 -19.81 -49.63
C LYS A 677 46.98 -20.50 -48.26
N SER A 678 46.05 -21.41 -47.97
CA SER A 678 45.87 -22.15 -46.70
C SER A 678 45.48 -21.30 -45.49
N GLU A 679 45.09 -20.05 -45.70
CA GLU A 679 44.73 -19.10 -44.63
C GLU A 679 43.24 -18.72 -44.65
N VAL A 680 42.58 -18.87 -45.80
CA VAL A 680 41.21 -18.39 -46.02
C VAL A 680 40.15 -19.43 -45.70
N ASN A 681 39.12 -19.02 -44.95
CA ASN A 681 37.83 -19.68 -44.81
C ASN A 681 36.82 -19.06 -45.78
N LEU A 682 36.24 -19.86 -46.66
CA LEU A 682 35.23 -19.47 -47.62
C LEU A 682 33.92 -20.21 -47.35
N LEU A 683 32.85 -19.46 -47.15
CA LEU A 683 31.47 -19.93 -47.10
C LEU A 683 30.69 -19.31 -48.26
N VAL A 684 30.14 -20.14 -49.13
CA VAL A 684 29.19 -19.72 -50.16
C VAL A 684 27.87 -20.44 -49.93
N HIS A 685 26.79 -19.68 -49.80
CA HIS A 685 25.46 -20.26 -49.64
C HIS A 685 24.40 -19.54 -50.46
N GLY A 686 23.30 -20.23 -50.77
CA GLY A 686 22.16 -19.69 -51.50
C GLY A 686 20.83 -19.90 -50.79
N SER A 687 19.75 -19.89 -51.57
CA SER A 687 18.36 -20.11 -51.10
C SER A 687 17.80 -21.47 -51.54
N GLY A 688 18.65 -22.51 -51.55
CA GLY A 688 18.33 -23.84 -52.03
C GLY A 688 18.16 -23.87 -53.56
N PRO A 689 17.25 -24.70 -54.12
CA PRO A 689 17.01 -24.81 -55.57
C PRO A 689 16.55 -23.50 -56.25
N ALA A 690 16.19 -22.48 -55.46
CA ALA A 690 15.86 -21.15 -55.96
C ALA A 690 17.10 -20.40 -56.49
N THR A 691 18.30 -20.80 -56.09
CA THR A 691 19.60 -20.24 -56.51
C THR A 691 20.30 -21.23 -57.44
N ARG A 692 20.63 -20.82 -58.67
CA ARG A 692 21.24 -21.69 -59.69
C ARG A 692 22.45 -21.01 -60.32
N LEU A 693 23.63 -21.60 -60.16
CA LEU A 693 24.86 -21.17 -60.82
C LEU A 693 25.02 -21.92 -62.16
N GLN A 694 25.04 -21.17 -63.26
CA GLN A 694 25.21 -21.69 -64.62
C GLN A 694 26.66 -21.52 -65.08
N LEU A 695 27.32 -22.62 -65.43
CA LEU A 695 28.66 -22.66 -66.00
C LEU A 695 28.56 -22.89 -67.53
N GLU A 696 28.85 -21.85 -68.30
CA GLU A 696 28.85 -21.83 -69.77
C GLU A 696 30.26 -22.10 -70.32
N GLY A 697 30.90 -23.17 -69.83
CA GLY A 697 32.24 -23.60 -70.24
C GLY A 697 33.41 -22.98 -69.46
N GLN A 698 33.15 -22.14 -68.45
CA GLN A 698 34.20 -21.60 -67.57
C GLN A 698 34.80 -22.69 -66.66
N ALA A 699 36.11 -22.58 -66.39
CA ALA A 699 36.79 -23.40 -65.38
C ALA A 699 36.36 -22.98 -63.96
N PHE A 700 36.11 -23.96 -63.08
CA PHE A 700 35.80 -23.73 -61.68
C PHE A 700 36.76 -24.55 -60.79
N GLU A 701 37.71 -23.86 -60.16
CA GLU A 701 38.71 -24.45 -59.29
C GLU A 701 38.92 -23.61 -58.02
N LEU A 702 38.73 -24.24 -56.86
CA LEU A 702 39.03 -23.67 -55.55
C LEU A 702 40.13 -24.50 -54.90
N ALA A 703 41.30 -23.88 -54.73
CA ALA A 703 42.51 -24.54 -54.25
C ALA A 703 42.99 -23.97 -52.91
N ARG A 704 43.56 -24.83 -52.06
CA ARG A 704 44.29 -24.47 -50.83
C ARG A 704 43.52 -23.57 -49.86
N PHE A 705 42.25 -23.82 -49.58
CA PHE A 705 41.51 -23.12 -48.51
C PHE A 705 41.68 -23.79 -47.14
N ARG A 706 41.66 -23.00 -46.06
CA ARG A 706 41.60 -23.52 -44.67
C ARG A 706 40.24 -24.14 -44.38
N GLY A 707 39.17 -23.50 -44.82
CA GLY A 707 37.81 -24.03 -44.78
C GLY A 707 37.07 -23.63 -46.04
N LEU A 708 36.43 -24.58 -46.70
CA LEU A 708 35.61 -24.35 -47.88
C LEU A 708 34.23 -24.97 -47.67
N VAL A 709 33.20 -24.15 -47.64
CA VAL A 709 31.82 -24.58 -47.44
C VAL A 709 30.96 -24.07 -48.59
N LEU A 710 30.31 -24.99 -49.30
CA LEU A 710 29.31 -24.70 -50.33
C LEU A 710 27.99 -25.34 -49.90
N HIS A 711 26.92 -24.55 -49.73
CA HIS A 711 25.61 -25.14 -49.40
C HIS A 711 24.38 -24.38 -49.91
N ASP A 712 23.27 -25.09 -50.11
CA ASP A 712 21.96 -24.54 -50.46
C ASP A 712 21.92 -23.75 -51.79
N PHE A 713 22.46 -24.31 -52.87
CA PHE A 713 22.26 -23.82 -54.26
C PHE A 713 22.55 -24.92 -55.28
N ASP A 714 22.15 -24.75 -56.54
CA ASP A 714 22.46 -25.73 -57.59
C ASP A 714 23.54 -25.21 -58.54
N ILE A 715 24.36 -26.11 -59.06
CA ILE A 715 25.37 -25.85 -60.10
C ILE A 715 25.01 -26.66 -61.33
N PHE A 716 24.72 -25.97 -62.42
CA PHE A 716 24.48 -26.56 -63.73
C PHE A 716 25.49 -26.03 -64.71
N GLY A 717 25.74 -26.76 -65.78
CA GLY A 717 26.48 -26.16 -66.88
C GLY A 717 26.07 -26.69 -68.22
N ASP A 718 26.80 -26.23 -69.20
CA ASP A 718 26.39 -26.29 -70.58
C ASP A 718 26.12 -27.75 -71.01
N PRO A 719 24.91 -28.08 -71.49
CA PRO A 719 24.62 -29.40 -72.03
C PRO A 719 25.46 -29.77 -73.27
N LEU A 720 26.23 -28.84 -73.83
CA LEU A 720 27.09 -29.03 -74.99
C LEU A 720 28.59 -28.97 -74.66
N ALA A 721 28.99 -28.57 -73.46
CA ALA A 721 30.41 -28.46 -73.07
C ALA A 721 30.70 -29.22 -71.78
N PRO A 722 31.86 -29.90 -71.68
CA PRO A 722 32.25 -30.57 -70.44
C PRO A 722 32.49 -29.55 -69.33
N MET A 723 32.18 -29.91 -68.09
CA MET A 723 32.52 -29.12 -66.91
C MET A 723 33.30 -29.94 -65.87
N ALA A 724 34.02 -29.24 -65.00
CA ALA A 724 34.63 -29.81 -63.81
C ALA A 724 34.66 -28.77 -62.68
N LEU A 725 34.13 -29.15 -61.51
CA LEU A 725 34.27 -28.45 -60.25
C LEU A 725 35.44 -29.06 -59.48
N ARG A 726 36.56 -28.35 -59.41
CA ARG A 726 37.79 -28.83 -58.77
C ARG A 726 37.99 -28.23 -57.38
N LEU A 727 38.07 -29.07 -56.37
CA LEU A 727 38.32 -28.71 -54.98
C LEU A 727 39.64 -29.36 -54.53
N LEU A 728 40.72 -28.58 -54.51
CA LEU A 728 42.08 -29.12 -54.41
C LEU A 728 42.82 -28.59 -53.18
N GLY A 729 43.55 -29.43 -52.45
CA GLY A 729 44.49 -28.99 -51.42
C GLY A 729 43.89 -28.31 -50.18
N CYS A 730 42.57 -28.44 -49.94
CA CYS A 730 41.88 -27.71 -48.87
C CYS A 730 41.91 -28.47 -47.53
N GLN A 731 42.09 -27.79 -46.40
CA GLN A 731 42.15 -28.46 -45.09
C GLN A 731 40.77 -29.02 -44.69
N ARG A 732 39.70 -28.25 -44.87
CA ARG A 732 38.32 -28.70 -44.65
C ARG A 732 37.42 -28.32 -45.83
N VAL A 733 36.69 -29.28 -46.37
CA VAL A 733 35.70 -29.10 -47.44
C VAL A 733 34.35 -29.62 -46.96
N SER A 734 33.29 -28.83 -47.10
CA SER A 734 31.91 -29.24 -46.85
C SER A 734 31.04 -28.82 -48.04
N VAL A 735 30.47 -29.78 -48.76
CA VAL A 735 29.50 -29.53 -49.84
C VAL A 735 28.17 -30.18 -49.44
N ARG A 736 27.13 -29.36 -49.22
CA ARG A 736 25.86 -29.84 -48.64
C ARG A 736 24.62 -29.24 -49.31
N HIS A 737 23.60 -30.04 -49.60
CA HIS A 737 22.36 -29.57 -50.25
C HIS A 737 22.60 -28.89 -51.62
N LEU A 738 23.39 -29.51 -52.50
CA LEU A 738 23.59 -29.04 -53.87
C LEU A 738 23.06 -30.07 -54.89
N GLY A 739 22.37 -29.58 -55.92
CA GLY A 739 22.25 -30.26 -57.21
C GLY A 739 23.44 -29.91 -58.12
N ILE A 740 24.15 -30.90 -58.63
CA ILE A 740 25.28 -30.71 -59.57
C ILE A 740 24.97 -31.48 -60.86
N GLY A 741 24.75 -30.77 -61.97
CA GLY A 741 24.37 -31.39 -63.24
C GLY A 741 25.18 -30.88 -64.42
N GLY A 742 25.67 -31.79 -65.26
CA GLY A 742 26.43 -31.40 -66.43
C GLY A 742 26.86 -32.55 -67.33
N VAL A 743 27.60 -32.18 -68.37
CA VAL A 743 28.25 -33.11 -69.30
C VAL A 743 29.72 -33.29 -68.90
N THR A 744 30.23 -34.50 -69.07
CA THR A 744 31.64 -34.85 -68.80
C THR A 744 32.23 -35.66 -69.95
N GLU A 745 33.53 -35.50 -70.17
CA GLU A 745 34.33 -36.30 -71.10
C GLU A 745 35.24 -37.30 -70.36
N ALA A 746 35.82 -38.23 -71.12
CA ALA A 746 36.81 -39.15 -70.60
C ALA A 746 37.98 -38.38 -69.96
N GLY A 747 38.26 -38.64 -68.68
CA GLY A 747 39.34 -37.97 -67.95
C GLY A 747 38.90 -36.76 -67.11
N SER A 748 37.60 -36.45 -67.03
CA SER A 748 37.08 -35.33 -66.24
C SER A 748 35.78 -35.67 -65.53
N SER A 749 35.78 -35.64 -64.19
CA SER A 749 34.59 -35.79 -63.35
C SER A 749 33.92 -34.45 -63.04
N LEU A 750 32.58 -34.43 -62.86
CA LEU A 750 31.84 -33.22 -62.50
C LEU A 750 32.36 -32.59 -61.21
N LEU A 751 32.61 -33.42 -60.19
CA LEU A 751 33.21 -33.00 -58.93
C LEU A 751 34.53 -33.74 -58.74
N GLN A 752 35.63 -33.01 -58.66
CA GLN A 752 36.97 -33.54 -58.43
C GLN A 752 37.49 -33.04 -57.08
N ILE A 753 37.85 -33.97 -56.20
CA ILE A 753 38.39 -33.67 -54.86
C ILE A 753 39.75 -34.33 -54.73
N GLY A 754 40.77 -33.55 -54.41
CA GLY A 754 42.14 -34.04 -54.26
C GLY A 754 42.95 -33.27 -53.24
N ALA A 755 43.87 -33.95 -52.57
CA ALA A 755 44.79 -33.43 -51.57
C ALA A 755 44.12 -32.67 -50.41
N CYS A 756 42.88 -33.01 -50.05
CA CYS A 756 42.14 -32.38 -48.96
C CYS A 756 42.23 -33.19 -47.66
N SER A 757 42.19 -32.56 -46.48
CA SER A 757 42.35 -33.27 -45.19
C SER A 757 41.05 -33.80 -44.58
N LEU A 758 39.96 -33.02 -44.65
CA LEU A 758 38.62 -33.42 -44.17
C LEU A 758 37.57 -32.99 -45.20
N VAL A 759 36.80 -33.95 -45.71
CA VAL A 759 35.81 -33.75 -46.77
C VAL A 759 34.47 -34.31 -46.32
N GLU A 760 33.45 -33.45 -46.30
CA GLU A 760 32.07 -33.79 -45.98
C GLU A 760 31.18 -33.46 -47.18
N LEU A 761 30.60 -34.49 -47.76
CA LEU A 761 29.63 -34.41 -48.85
C LEU A 761 28.31 -34.94 -48.34
N SER A 762 27.25 -34.12 -48.28
CA SER A 762 25.95 -34.62 -47.84
C SER A 762 24.76 -34.01 -48.57
N HIS A 763 23.69 -34.78 -48.70
CA HIS A 763 22.46 -34.32 -49.36
C HIS A 763 22.69 -33.79 -50.79
N LEU A 764 23.57 -34.44 -51.55
CA LEU A 764 23.90 -34.04 -52.92
C LEU A 764 23.05 -34.78 -53.96
N GLN A 765 22.70 -34.09 -55.04
CA GLN A 765 22.14 -34.71 -56.24
C GLN A 765 23.08 -34.46 -57.42
N VAL A 766 23.97 -35.42 -57.71
CA VAL A 766 24.95 -35.31 -58.79
C VAL A 766 24.47 -36.11 -60.01
N VAL A 767 24.37 -35.47 -61.17
CA VAL A 767 23.91 -36.10 -62.42
C VAL A 767 24.91 -35.81 -63.54
N ALA A 768 25.76 -36.80 -63.84
CA ALA A 768 26.76 -36.73 -64.90
C ALA A 768 26.30 -37.46 -66.16
N THR A 769 26.39 -36.77 -67.30
CA THR A 769 26.05 -37.31 -68.62
C THR A 769 27.23 -37.20 -69.59
N GLN A 770 27.24 -38.01 -70.65
CA GLN A 770 28.24 -37.89 -71.72
C GLN A 770 27.66 -37.17 -72.96
N PRO A 771 28.48 -36.45 -73.74
CA PRO A 771 28.01 -35.77 -74.94
C PRO A 771 27.51 -36.76 -76.01
N LYS A 772 26.51 -36.36 -76.79
CA LYS A 772 25.93 -37.17 -77.87
C LYS A 772 26.90 -37.24 -79.06
N VAL A 773 27.50 -38.41 -79.34
CA VAL A 773 28.32 -38.62 -80.55
C VAL A 773 27.46 -38.38 -81.81
N PRO A 774 27.83 -37.45 -82.73
CA PRO A 774 27.11 -37.25 -83.98
C PRO A 774 27.29 -38.45 -84.92
N GLY A 775 26.20 -39.11 -85.34
CA GLY A 775 26.21 -40.10 -86.44
C GLY A 775 25.82 -41.55 -86.14
N ALA A 776 25.51 -41.93 -84.90
CA ALA A 776 25.06 -43.31 -84.60
C ALA A 776 23.55 -43.51 -84.83
N SER A 777 23.18 -44.26 -85.87
CA SER A 777 21.80 -44.71 -86.15
C SER A 777 21.55 -46.10 -85.52
N GLY A 778 20.78 -46.14 -84.43
CA GLY A 778 20.34 -47.40 -83.81
C GLY A 778 19.38 -47.13 -82.65
N ALA A 779 18.33 -47.95 -82.54
CA ALA A 779 17.27 -47.83 -81.53
C ALA A 779 17.81 -47.79 -80.08
N PRO A 780 17.10 -47.15 -79.13
CA PRO A 780 17.57 -46.94 -77.76
C PRO A 780 17.42 -48.21 -76.92
N SER A 781 18.27 -49.21 -77.15
CA SER A 781 18.39 -50.37 -76.28
C SER A 781 19.48 -50.13 -75.24
N SER A 782 19.04 -49.93 -74.00
CA SER A 782 19.79 -49.78 -72.76
C SER A 782 20.51 -48.43 -72.52
N LEU A 783 19.85 -47.58 -71.72
CA LEU A 783 20.40 -46.41 -71.01
C LEU A 783 21.59 -46.73 -70.07
N LEU A 784 22.04 -47.99 -70.01
CA LEU A 784 23.09 -48.50 -69.13
C LEU A 784 24.52 -48.19 -69.62
N GLY A 785 24.70 -47.72 -70.86
CA GLY A 785 26.02 -47.54 -71.47
C GLY A 785 26.54 -46.10 -71.61
N ARG A 786 25.91 -45.09 -70.98
CA ARG A 786 26.29 -43.66 -71.17
C ARG A 786 26.26 -42.83 -69.88
N SER A 787 26.63 -43.41 -68.75
CA SER A 787 26.85 -42.66 -67.51
C SER A 787 28.12 -41.80 -67.62
N GLY A 788 28.02 -40.50 -67.33
CA GLY A 788 29.18 -39.60 -67.22
C GLY A 788 30.02 -39.86 -65.96
N TYR A 789 31.11 -39.12 -65.82
CA TYR A 789 32.01 -39.18 -64.67
C TYR A 789 31.54 -38.17 -63.62
N ALA A 790 31.03 -38.64 -62.48
CA ALA A 790 30.32 -37.78 -61.52
C ALA A 790 31.20 -37.27 -60.40
N LEU A 791 31.99 -38.15 -59.79
CA LEU A 791 32.81 -37.80 -58.62
C LEU A 791 34.16 -38.49 -58.72
N MET A 792 35.25 -37.75 -58.53
CA MET A 792 36.60 -38.30 -58.41
C MET A 792 37.16 -37.93 -57.04
N LEU A 793 37.64 -38.94 -56.32
CA LEU A 793 38.51 -38.79 -55.16
C LEU A 793 39.93 -39.14 -55.60
N ALA A 794 40.80 -38.13 -55.69
CA ALA A 794 42.11 -38.30 -56.31
C ALA A 794 43.10 -39.10 -55.46
N ASP A 795 43.00 -39.04 -54.13
CA ASP A 795 43.91 -39.71 -53.19
C ASP A 795 43.21 -40.06 -51.87
N ALA A 796 43.95 -40.75 -50.99
CA ALA A 796 43.48 -41.21 -49.70
C ALA A 796 44.07 -40.46 -48.50
N ARG A 797 44.55 -39.23 -48.69
CA ARG A 797 45.24 -38.48 -47.62
C ARG A 797 44.29 -37.98 -46.53
N GLY A 798 43.04 -37.69 -46.89
CA GLY A 798 42.04 -37.08 -46.00
C GLY A 798 40.90 -38.01 -45.60
N GLU A 799 40.19 -37.64 -44.53
CA GLU A 799 38.91 -38.24 -44.17
C GLU A 799 37.81 -37.73 -45.10
N VAL A 800 37.14 -38.64 -45.79
CA VAL A 800 36.08 -38.35 -46.76
C VAL A 800 34.79 -39.03 -46.31
N SER A 801 33.72 -38.25 -46.16
CA SER A 801 32.38 -38.76 -45.92
C SER A 801 31.43 -38.33 -47.05
N LEU A 802 30.68 -39.28 -47.59
CA LEU A 802 29.56 -39.03 -48.51
C LEU A 802 28.31 -39.64 -47.90
N SER A 803 27.30 -38.81 -47.62
CA SER A 803 26.08 -39.25 -46.95
C SER A 803 24.80 -38.68 -47.56
N ASP A 804 23.69 -39.42 -47.45
CA ASP A 804 22.34 -38.95 -47.82
C ASP A 804 22.25 -38.40 -49.26
N SER A 805 23.10 -38.90 -50.17
CA SER A 805 23.29 -38.33 -51.50
C SER A 805 22.92 -39.29 -52.64
N SER A 806 22.50 -38.74 -53.78
CA SER A 806 22.26 -39.48 -55.02
C SER A 806 23.27 -39.07 -56.08
N VAL A 807 24.22 -39.96 -56.40
CA VAL A 807 25.25 -39.76 -57.41
C VAL A 807 24.97 -40.65 -58.62
N SER A 808 24.40 -40.05 -59.65
CA SER A 808 24.09 -40.67 -60.94
C SER A 808 25.24 -40.45 -61.92
N GLY A 809 26.17 -41.40 -61.94
CA GLY A 809 27.36 -41.42 -62.80
C GLY A 809 28.45 -42.32 -62.19
N ARG A 810 29.66 -42.26 -62.75
CA ARG A 810 30.82 -42.99 -62.20
C ARG A 810 31.46 -42.23 -61.05
N ILE A 811 31.88 -42.98 -60.04
CA ILE A 811 32.63 -42.51 -58.89
C ILE A 811 34.00 -43.17 -58.97
N SER A 812 35.05 -42.37 -59.16
CA SER A 812 36.41 -42.84 -59.25
C SER A 812 37.15 -42.62 -57.93
N LEU A 813 37.81 -43.66 -57.43
CA LEU A 813 38.64 -43.63 -56.23
C LEU A 813 40.11 -43.74 -56.61
N TYR A 814 41.00 -43.03 -55.93
CA TYR A 814 42.45 -43.07 -56.14
C TYR A 814 42.91 -42.56 -57.51
N GLY A 815 42.24 -41.55 -58.05
CA GLY A 815 42.54 -41.00 -59.37
C GLY A 815 41.37 -41.12 -60.33
N GLU A 816 41.58 -40.71 -61.58
CA GLU A 816 40.54 -40.75 -62.61
C GLU A 816 40.52 -42.14 -63.27
N SER A 817 39.32 -42.61 -63.61
CA SER A 817 39.13 -43.92 -64.23
C SER A 817 38.57 -43.73 -65.63
N ILE A 818 39.44 -43.78 -66.63
CA ILE A 818 39.10 -43.67 -68.06
C ILE A 818 38.92 -45.06 -68.66
N ASP A 819 39.74 -46.03 -68.24
CA ASP A 819 39.68 -47.42 -68.68
C ASP A 819 38.45 -48.15 -68.09
N LEU A 820 37.55 -48.56 -68.98
CA LEU A 820 36.28 -49.20 -68.63
C LEU A 820 36.35 -50.72 -68.63
N ASP A 821 37.52 -51.31 -68.92
CA ASP A 821 37.66 -52.77 -68.96
C ASP A 821 37.27 -53.42 -67.61
N GLU A 822 36.45 -54.46 -67.67
CA GLU A 822 36.13 -55.27 -66.49
C GLU A 822 37.31 -56.21 -66.19
N LEU A 823 37.78 -56.24 -64.93
CA LEU A 823 38.79 -57.21 -64.51
C LEU A 823 38.17 -58.62 -64.39
N PRO A 824 38.78 -59.66 -65.00
CA PRO A 824 38.31 -61.04 -64.85
C PRO A 824 38.31 -61.51 -63.39
N ARG A 825 37.36 -62.35 -62.97
CA ARG A 825 37.30 -62.86 -61.59
C ARG A 825 38.57 -63.61 -61.16
N ASP A 826 39.15 -64.39 -62.07
CA ASP A 826 40.37 -65.16 -61.81
C ASP A 826 41.60 -64.26 -61.62
N PHE A 827 41.57 -63.07 -62.21
CA PHE A 827 42.63 -62.10 -62.06
C PHE A 827 42.70 -61.59 -60.61
N ILE A 828 41.56 -61.24 -60.01
CA ILE A 828 41.50 -60.77 -58.62
C ILE A 828 41.94 -61.85 -57.64
N LYS A 829 41.58 -63.11 -57.89
CA LYS A 829 42.02 -64.25 -57.05
C LYS A 829 43.54 -64.46 -57.02
N ARG A 830 44.25 -64.08 -58.08
CA ARG A 830 45.72 -64.22 -58.17
C ARG A 830 46.47 -63.20 -57.31
N LEU A 831 45.82 -62.12 -56.87
CA LEU A 831 46.46 -61.07 -56.08
C LEU A 831 46.96 -61.55 -54.69
N GLY A 832 46.49 -62.69 -54.19
CA GLY A 832 47.08 -63.34 -53.00
C GLY A 832 47.09 -62.45 -51.75
N SER A 833 48.18 -62.51 -50.97
CA SER A 833 48.43 -61.61 -49.84
C SER A 833 49.16 -60.35 -50.33
N LEU A 834 48.46 -59.22 -50.32
CA LEU A 834 49.00 -57.90 -50.63
C LEU A 834 49.33 -57.15 -49.35
N ALA A 835 50.44 -56.40 -49.33
CA ALA A 835 50.70 -55.41 -48.30
C ALA A 835 50.13 -54.07 -48.77
N LEU A 836 49.17 -53.52 -48.01
CA LEU A 836 48.52 -52.26 -48.32
C LEU A 836 49.07 -51.17 -47.38
N GLU A 837 49.81 -50.20 -47.92
CA GLU A 837 50.32 -49.09 -47.12
C GLU A 837 49.16 -48.11 -46.84
N GLU A 838 48.78 -47.97 -45.56
CA GLU A 838 47.73 -47.03 -45.16
C GLU A 838 48.19 -45.58 -45.24
N GLU A 839 47.39 -44.75 -45.90
CA GLU A 839 47.35 -43.31 -45.69
C GLU A 839 46.44 -42.97 -44.50
N ARG A 840 46.56 -41.75 -43.96
CA ARG A 840 45.76 -41.34 -42.79
C ARG A 840 44.25 -41.27 -43.06
N GLY A 841 43.85 -41.14 -44.31
CA GLY A 841 42.46 -40.93 -44.69
C GLY A 841 41.56 -42.14 -44.50
N ARG A 842 40.27 -41.86 -44.35
CA ARG A 842 39.19 -42.85 -44.24
C ARG A 842 38.07 -42.47 -45.19
N LEU A 843 37.46 -43.44 -45.85
CA LEU A 843 36.31 -43.24 -46.71
C LEU A 843 35.06 -43.80 -46.02
N TYR A 844 34.05 -42.95 -45.82
CA TYR A 844 32.76 -43.32 -45.25
C TYR A 844 31.63 -42.99 -46.24
N LEU A 845 30.93 -44.01 -46.73
CA LEU A 845 29.80 -43.88 -47.64
C LEU A 845 28.55 -44.38 -46.92
N ALA A 846 27.58 -43.51 -46.64
CA ALA A 846 26.35 -43.92 -45.93
C ALA A 846 25.04 -43.38 -46.50
N ASN A 847 24.00 -44.23 -46.56
CA ASN A 847 22.66 -43.83 -46.99
C ASN A 847 22.62 -43.13 -48.37
N ASN A 848 23.45 -43.58 -49.31
CA ASN A 848 23.53 -42.99 -50.65
C ASN A 848 22.89 -43.87 -51.71
N ARG A 849 22.56 -43.27 -52.85
CA ARG A 849 22.34 -43.96 -54.12
C ARG A 849 23.51 -43.68 -55.07
N LEU A 850 24.36 -44.67 -55.28
CA LEU A 850 25.59 -44.54 -56.06
C LEU A 850 25.46 -45.27 -57.40
N GLY A 851 26.03 -44.69 -58.47
CA GLY A 851 26.08 -45.29 -59.80
C GLY A 851 27.06 -46.46 -59.87
N GLU A 852 28.27 -46.20 -60.38
CA GLU A 852 29.35 -47.20 -60.48
C GLU A 852 30.56 -46.67 -59.72
N VAL A 853 31.12 -47.47 -58.80
CA VAL A 853 32.40 -47.15 -58.12
C VAL A 853 33.54 -47.90 -58.78
N ARG A 854 34.60 -47.19 -59.18
CA ARG A 854 35.81 -47.74 -59.82
C ARG A 854 37.08 -47.23 -59.16
N LEU A 855 38.16 -48.00 -59.31
CA LEU A 855 39.51 -47.55 -59.00
C LEU A 855 40.08 -46.77 -60.20
N GLY A 856 40.90 -45.75 -59.92
CA GLY A 856 41.61 -44.98 -60.93
C GLY A 856 42.57 -45.85 -61.76
N ASP A 857 42.83 -45.42 -62.99
CA ASP A 857 43.54 -46.25 -63.98
C ASP A 857 44.97 -46.58 -63.57
N GLU A 858 45.68 -45.66 -62.92
CA GLU A 858 47.05 -45.90 -62.43
C GLU A 858 47.08 -47.02 -61.38
N LEU A 859 46.13 -47.00 -60.44
CA LEU A 859 46.01 -48.03 -59.41
C LEU A 859 45.56 -49.36 -60.02
N LEU A 860 44.61 -49.32 -60.95
CA LEU A 860 44.13 -50.49 -61.67
C LEU A 860 45.26 -51.14 -62.48
N GLN A 861 46.09 -50.35 -63.14
CA GLN A 861 47.25 -50.84 -63.89
C GLN A 861 48.29 -51.46 -62.95
N LYS A 862 48.56 -50.84 -61.80
CA LYS A 862 49.45 -51.42 -60.79
C LYS A 862 48.92 -52.77 -60.27
N LEU A 863 47.60 -52.89 -60.06
CA LEU A 863 46.98 -54.18 -59.75
C LEU A 863 47.19 -55.20 -60.89
N LYS A 864 46.99 -54.80 -62.16
CA LYS A 864 47.25 -55.61 -63.38
C LYS A 864 48.67 -56.16 -63.40
N ASP A 865 49.64 -55.33 -63.07
CA ASP A 865 51.06 -55.72 -63.04
C ASP A 865 51.35 -56.70 -61.88
N LEU A 866 50.77 -56.46 -60.70
CA LEU A 866 50.96 -57.33 -59.52
C LEU A 866 50.36 -58.72 -59.67
N ALA A 867 49.13 -58.85 -60.19
CA ALA A 867 48.53 -60.17 -60.40
C ALA A 867 49.23 -60.99 -61.51
N SER A 868 50.09 -60.33 -62.31
CA SER A 868 50.90 -60.94 -63.35
C SER A 868 52.33 -61.26 -62.91
N SER A 869 52.73 -60.83 -61.70
CA SER A 869 54.06 -61.10 -61.11
C SER A 869 54.00 -62.22 -60.06
N THR A 870 55.15 -62.77 -59.67
CA THR A 870 55.27 -63.76 -58.58
C THR A 870 55.74 -63.12 -57.26
N ASP A 871 55.91 -61.80 -57.21
CA ASP A 871 56.43 -61.09 -56.05
C ASP A 871 55.31 -60.50 -55.20
N ASN A 872 55.48 -60.51 -53.88
CA ASN A 872 54.59 -59.80 -52.96
C ASN A 872 54.81 -58.29 -53.14
N GLY A 873 53.84 -57.62 -53.79
CA GLY A 873 53.91 -56.20 -54.04
C GLY A 873 53.22 -55.35 -52.97
N GLU A 874 53.74 -54.13 -52.78
CA GLU A 874 53.14 -53.10 -51.94
C GLU A 874 52.27 -52.15 -52.78
N ILE A 875 51.06 -51.89 -52.29
CA ILE A 875 50.17 -50.87 -52.84
C ILE A 875 50.20 -49.66 -51.89
N PRO A 876 50.94 -48.59 -52.24
CA PRO A 876 50.98 -47.38 -51.45
C PRO A 876 49.71 -46.56 -51.62
N GLY A 877 49.45 -45.65 -50.69
CA GLY A 877 48.42 -44.63 -50.87
C GLY A 877 46.98 -45.12 -50.65
N CYS A 878 46.76 -46.19 -49.87
CA CYS A 878 45.44 -46.78 -49.65
C CYS A 878 44.68 -46.08 -48.51
N PHE A 879 43.35 -45.99 -48.57
CA PHE A 879 42.55 -45.57 -47.41
C PHE A 879 42.76 -46.54 -46.23
N ALA A 880 43.04 -46.02 -45.02
CA ALA A 880 43.17 -46.83 -43.80
C ALA A 880 41.89 -47.62 -43.48
N SER A 881 40.73 -47.05 -43.84
CA SER A 881 39.45 -47.75 -43.81
C SER A 881 38.48 -47.24 -44.87
N VAL A 882 37.77 -48.16 -45.52
CA VAL A 882 36.63 -47.88 -46.40
C VAL A 882 35.38 -48.53 -45.81
N ILE A 883 34.45 -47.72 -45.33
CA ILE A 883 33.20 -48.16 -44.72
C ILE A 883 32.05 -47.74 -45.64
N VAL A 884 31.32 -48.73 -46.12
CA VAL A 884 30.21 -48.57 -47.05
C VAL A 884 28.97 -49.12 -46.34
N ASN A 885 28.09 -48.25 -45.86
CA ASN A 885 26.96 -48.63 -45.03
C ASN A 885 25.61 -48.15 -45.61
N ASP A 886 24.63 -49.05 -45.75
CA ASP A 886 23.26 -48.70 -46.12
C ASP A 886 23.12 -47.92 -47.45
N ASN A 887 23.96 -48.25 -48.44
CA ASN A 887 23.90 -47.62 -49.76
C ASN A 887 23.12 -48.48 -50.77
N ILE A 888 22.46 -47.83 -51.73
CA ILE A 888 21.96 -48.45 -52.96
C ILE A 888 23.04 -48.30 -54.03
N LEU A 889 23.67 -49.41 -54.40
CA LEU A 889 24.72 -49.45 -55.43
C LEU A 889 24.10 -49.80 -56.79
N GLY A 890 24.56 -49.12 -57.84
CA GLY A 890 24.06 -49.31 -59.20
C GLY A 890 24.41 -50.67 -59.81
N PRO A 891 23.93 -50.93 -61.04
CA PRO A 891 24.00 -52.25 -61.66
C PRO A 891 25.38 -52.64 -62.22
N LEU A 892 26.35 -51.74 -62.24
CA LEU A 892 27.71 -52.06 -62.73
C LEU A 892 28.58 -52.62 -61.58
N PRO A 893 29.63 -53.42 -61.88
CA PRO A 893 30.49 -53.98 -60.83
C PRO A 893 31.20 -52.86 -60.06
N ASN A 894 31.11 -52.88 -58.73
CA ASN A 894 31.73 -51.85 -57.88
C ASN A 894 33.08 -52.33 -57.36
N GLN A 895 34.09 -51.47 -57.43
CA GLN A 895 35.48 -51.78 -57.09
C GLN A 895 35.86 -51.07 -55.80
N TRP A 896 36.34 -51.83 -54.82
CA TRP A 896 36.72 -51.31 -53.51
C TRP A 896 38.13 -51.74 -53.15
N LEU A 897 38.92 -50.81 -52.65
CA LEU A 897 40.27 -51.06 -52.18
C LEU A 897 40.54 -50.21 -50.94
N GLY A 898 41.13 -50.80 -49.90
CA GLY A 898 41.55 -50.12 -48.68
C GLY A 898 42.10 -51.11 -47.66
N VAL A 899 42.84 -50.66 -46.64
CA VAL A 899 43.47 -51.58 -45.67
C VAL A 899 42.41 -52.35 -44.88
N ARG A 900 41.38 -51.64 -44.41
CA ARG A 900 40.19 -52.23 -43.78
C ARG A 900 38.95 -51.87 -44.59
N VAL A 901 38.20 -52.86 -45.05
CA VAL A 901 36.98 -52.62 -45.84
C VAL A 901 35.78 -53.24 -45.16
N ALA A 902 34.73 -52.44 -44.93
CA ALA A 902 33.47 -52.91 -44.37
C ALA A 902 32.31 -52.55 -45.31
N LEU A 903 31.57 -53.57 -45.75
CA LEU A 903 30.32 -53.38 -46.48
C LEU A 903 29.18 -53.89 -45.59
N SER A 904 28.32 -52.99 -45.14
CA SER A 904 27.17 -53.33 -44.30
C SER A 904 25.87 -52.78 -44.84
N GLN A 905 24.81 -53.60 -44.82
CA GLN A 905 23.44 -53.18 -45.16
C GLN A 905 23.26 -52.57 -46.56
N ASN A 906 24.22 -52.73 -47.48
CA ASN A 906 24.10 -52.16 -48.82
C ASN A 906 23.19 -53.01 -49.71
N SER A 907 22.43 -52.37 -50.59
CA SER A 907 21.61 -53.01 -51.61
C SER A 907 22.26 -52.89 -52.99
N PHE A 908 22.74 -54.01 -53.51
CA PHE A 908 23.26 -54.13 -54.88
C PHE A 908 22.10 -54.26 -55.86
N ASN A 909 21.79 -53.18 -56.59
CA ASN A 909 20.69 -53.12 -57.55
C ASN A 909 21.16 -53.60 -58.93
N ARG A 910 21.35 -54.92 -59.09
CA ARG A 910 21.97 -55.54 -60.27
C ARG A 910 21.05 -56.51 -61.02
N SER A 911 21.35 -56.73 -62.31
CA SER A 911 20.75 -57.73 -63.23
C SER A 911 21.77 -58.73 -63.83
N LEU A 912 22.99 -58.81 -63.29
CA LEU A 912 24.17 -59.54 -63.81
C LEU A 912 24.95 -60.19 -62.64
N ASP A 913 25.64 -61.32 -62.85
CA ASP A 913 26.22 -62.18 -61.79
C ASP A 913 27.42 -61.61 -60.97
N ASN A 914 28.06 -60.52 -61.36
CA ASN A 914 29.29 -59.95 -60.76
C ASN A 914 29.10 -58.63 -59.97
N ALA A 915 28.93 -58.66 -58.65
CA ALA A 915 28.80 -57.45 -57.83
C ALA A 915 30.05 -56.54 -57.83
N GLY A 916 31.20 -57.06 -58.27
CA GLY A 916 32.49 -56.36 -58.32
C GLY A 916 33.54 -57.04 -57.45
N PHE A 917 34.49 -56.27 -56.92
CA PHE A 917 35.54 -56.81 -56.08
C PHE A 917 35.92 -55.92 -54.89
N VAL A 918 36.50 -56.55 -53.88
CA VAL A 918 37.07 -55.90 -52.70
C VAL A 918 38.49 -56.40 -52.46
N ILE A 919 39.45 -55.49 -52.40
CA ILE A 919 40.84 -55.74 -52.02
C ILE A 919 41.09 -55.10 -50.67
N ALA A 920 41.42 -55.91 -49.66
CA ALA A 920 41.68 -55.43 -48.30
C ALA A 920 42.55 -56.40 -47.51
N GLU A 921 43.24 -55.92 -46.47
CA GLU A 921 43.89 -56.78 -45.46
C GLU A 921 42.91 -57.31 -44.42
N GLN A 922 41.83 -56.55 -44.16
CA GLN A 922 40.71 -56.99 -43.32
C GLN A 922 39.39 -56.58 -43.98
N GLY A 923 38.49 -57.56 -44.18
CA GLY A 923 37.18 -57.34 -44.79
C GLY A 923 36.03 -57.82 -43.90
N LYS A 924 35.00 -56.98 -43.71
CA LYS A 924 33.76 -57.34 -42.99
C LYS A 924 32.54 -57.12 -43.88
N TYR A 925 31.65 -58.11 -43.94
CA TYR A 925 30.48 -58.09 -44.83
C TYR A 925 29.20 -58.45 -44.07
N LEU A 926 28.37 -57.47 -43.73
CA LEU A 926 27.28 -57.63 -42.77
C LEU A 926 25.93 -57.18 -43.34
N GLY A 927 24.99 -58.09 -43.54
CA GLY A 927 23.61 -57.72 -43.86
C GLY A 927 23.41 -57.08 -45.24
N ASN A 928 24.30 -57.30 -46.22
CA ASN A 928 24.10 -56.76 -47.57
C ASN A 928 23.02 -57.52 -48.34
N PHE A 929 22.37 -56.85 -49.28
CA PHE A 929 21.27 -57.38 -50.09
C PHE A 929 21.61 -57.33 -51.57
N CYS A 930 21.18 -58.36 -52.32
CA CYS A 930 21.21 -58.36 -53.78
C CYS A 930 19.83 -58.81 -54.28
N ARG A 931 19.32 -58.22 -55.37
CA ARG A 931 18.00 -58.58 -55.91
C ARG A 931 17.99 -59.95 -56.62
N SER A 932 19.13 -60.38 -57.14
CA SER A 932 19.39 -61.69 -57.74
C SER A 932 20.61 -62.34 -57.10
N GLU A 933 20.95 -63.58 -57.43
CA GLU A 933 22.25 -64.14 -57.06
C GLU A 933 23.36 -63.33 -57.74
N CYS A 934 24.32 -62.85 -56.96
CA CYS A 934 25.45 -62.09 -57.47
C CYS A 934 26.71 -62.36 -56.62
N VAL A 935 27.88 -62.26 -57.25
CA VAL A 935 29.19 -62.63 -56.66
C VAL A 935 30.04 -61.40 -56.43
N LEU A 936 30.50 -61.19 -55.20
CA LEU A 936 31.53 -60.21 -54.85
C LEU A 936 32.86 -60.95 -54.66
N VAL A 937 33.87 -60.65 -55.48
CA VAL A 937 35.19 -61.29 -55.39
C VAL A 937 36.04 -60.55 -54.36
N THR A 938 36.66 -61.27 -53.45
CA THR A 938 37.49 -60.70 -52.39
C THR A 938 38.95 -61.15 -52.50
N ALA A 939 39.90 -60.28 -52.17
CA ALA A 939 41.32 -60.61 -52.13
C ALA A 939 42.02 -59.92 -50.94
N GLY A 940 43.10 -60.52 -50.45
CA GLY A 940 43.96 -59.98 -49.39
C GLY A 940 43.58 -60.33 -47.95
N HIS A 941 42.40 -60.91 -47.68
CA HIS A 941 41.91 -61.16 -46.32
C HIS A 941 41.06 -62.43 -46.18
N GLN A 942 40.85 -62.85 -44.93
CA GLN A 942 39.87 -63.90 -44.60
C GLN A 942 38.46 -63.30 -44.56
N ILE A 943 37.53 -63.92 -45.30
CA ILE A 943 36.15 -63.41 -45.43
C ILE A 943 35.40 -63.58 -44.12
N GLU A 944 35.06 -62.46 -43.47
CA GLU A 944 34.13 -62.44 -42.33
C GLU A 944 32.78 -61.87 -42.76
N LYS A 945 31.77 -62.75 -42.81
CA LYS A 945 30.45 -62.43 -43.35
C LYS A 945 29.30 -62.92 -42.49
N PHE A 946 28.23 -62.13 -42.39
CA PHE A 946 27.00 -62.49 -41.68
C PHE A 946 25.75 -61.88 -42.35
N GLY A 947 24.76 -62.71 -42.69
CA GLY A 947 23.44 -62.26 -43.11
C GLY A 947 23.32 -61.58 -44.49
N ASN A 948 24.16 -61.91 -45.49
CA ASN A 948 24.22 -61.20 -46.79
C ASN A 948 23.23 -61.69 -47.88
N GLY A 949 22.14 -62.36 -47.52
CA GLY A 949 21.12 -62.82 -48.47
C GLY A 949 21.69 -63.62 -49.65
N THR A 950 21.36 -63.21 -50.88
CA THR A 950 21.80 -63.83 -52.15
C THR A 950 23.16 -63.33 -52.66
N LEU A 951 23.85 -62.46 -51.90
CA LEU A 951 25.21 -62.02 -52.25
C LEU A 951 26.23 -63.07 -51.82
N THR A 952 26.89 -63.68 -52.80
CA THR A 952 27.95 -64.67 -52.57
C THR A 952 29.31 -63.98 -52.56
N LEU A 953 30.09 -64.20 -51.51
CA LEU A 953 31.49 -63.75 -51.43
C LEU A 953 32.43 -64.90 -51.75
N VAL A 954 33.33 -64.67 -52.72
CA VAL A 954 34.25 -65.66 -53.31
C VAL A 954 35.70 -65.22 -53.19
#